data_AF-A0A914UKP0-F1
#
_entry.id   AF-A0A914UKP0-F1
#
_cell.length_a   1.000
_cell.length_b   1.000
_cell.length_c   1.000
_cell.angle_alpha   90.00
_cell.angle_beta   90.00
_cell.angle_gamma   90.00
#
_symmetry.space_group_name_H-M   'P 1'
#
loop_
_entity.id
_entity.type
_entity.pdbx_description
1 polymer ?
#
loop_
_entity_poly.entity_id
_entity_poly.type
_entity_poly.pdbx_seq_one_letter_code
_entity_poly.pdbx_strand_id
1 'polypeptide(L)'
;MKSTSEGPRRSTPLSVHRSGVAVDTTMALFVLLLLFFGTAATKASLPSSQNKLVNDILESYDKKVKPTRMAEHSVVVTFSMDLYQIIEVNEPQQYVLINAWIIERWRDELLYWDPKEYNNIGEVKLPYDVIWLPDTTLYNTLVMKDDEARRLLNAKLVANTTDQSAYIELLYPTIYKFSCPLNLHYFPFDSQICNMTFGSWTYDNSGIDYKPFADNVGTSNYLENEGWSVKSFKAIRRELKFACCPNNYTNLEFMLHVKRKPLFYLVNLIIPTCIITLISIVGFFMPSSASGERHEKISLGITTLLSMSILMLMVSDQMPTTSTFIPLIGWFYLAMIILISMGTITSSIIIGIQKMGRLGERLSPCVVRMTWCLSSMSFVRIPRHLREEAIDDSLEGIDPTIEAYQRMSRGARSSKDWGKDATLPTHATGQSPVEGAAQLLHASNNNEGANDHSPLGVFKSAVIKQQKMLANAKETRIFAMREYDWLATVLERCSFILFFVLFMGLSLGINAIGLVHWMHSSRASKVCRPARSTTDMRLVIISFATLIVTVSTKGGIEPADHPPHVRLTKDLLDPSRYDKRVRPAENHTIPTKVRISMSLYQILEVNEPSQNIELNLWVIQKWQDDFLGWNPAEYGNINMTILPYQAIWLPDTYLYNSVVMSRDATERYINVVVSTSHWEGQKGAEIKFMYPAIYKTTCRLNIQYFPYDQQNCTLTISSWTSSKSALDYYADVENINMAEYIPSEEWDVVSFRIYRQEQKFACCPEPWVLLHASLVIRRKPLYYIVNLVIPTAIITIVAVTGFFTPASTSSERTEKVNLGITTLLAMSILMLMVSDQMPTTSDFVPLIGWFYLSIIIVISVGTFLTSIILTIQGQKVHFRPVPGALRRLFFARVASWLWVQPPAPLVTLWLETNTDPDPKKSTGPPKGPLKGQKLIKPELVESDSGQPLVTVASRMSNRATEEGGEKSDNGAMKGKWLMLSSSDALSRTPEATTPARLSSLTPSPAPDDGNTFKYVSAAAGAALTEQKLKRQYALEWEFLATVLDRIMLVFFCGVVGAVTIGMIVIGNMAKRSYELADAAESGDL
;
A
#
# COMPACT_ATOMS: atom_id res chain seq x y z
N MET A 1 12.70 16.96 -34.04
CA MET A 1 11.59 16.78 -35.00
C MET A 1 11.07 18.17 -35.31
N LYS A 2 11.39 18.75 -36.49
CA LYS A 2 10.62 18.68 -37.77
C LYS A 2 9.16 19.15 -37.56
N SER A 3 8.57 20.09 -38.31
CA SER A 3 8.89 20.77 -39.58
C SER A 3 7.70 21.74 -39.88
N THR A 4 7.90 23.00 -40.32
CA THR A 4 7.58 23.58 -41.67
C THR A 4 6.11 23.42 -42.16
N SER A 5 5.44 24.26 -42.95
CA SER A 5 5.67 25.46 -43.79
C SER A 5 4.27 25.90 -44.28
N GLU A 6 3.98 27.16 -44.59
CA GLU A 6 3.92 27.81 -45.93
C GLU A 6 3.47 29.27 -45.64
N GLY A 7 3.95 30.35 -46.24
CA GLY A 7 4.34 30.60 -47.63
C GLY A 7 3.57 31.85 -48.13
N PRO A 8 4.21 33.02 -48.36
CA PRO A 8 3.56 34.32 -48.59
C PRO A 8 3.59 34.80 -50.06
N ARG A 9 2.86 35.89 -50.40
CA ARG A 9 3.15 36.73 -51.60
C ARG A 9 3.06 38.23 -51.29
N ARG A 10 4.24 38.88 -51.40
CA ARG A 10 4.64 40.14 -52.09
C ARG A 10 3.56 41.23 -52.33
N SER A 11 3.82 42.54 -52.21
CA SER A 11 5.06 43.31 -52.45
C SER A 11 5.03 44.72 -51.81
N THR A 12 6.23 45.17 -51.46
CA THR A 12 6.74 46.47 -50.97
C THR A 12 6.62 47.65 -51.99
N PRO A 13 7.24 48.84 -51.79
CA PRO A 13 7.34 49.76 -50.63
C PRO A 13 7.15 51.26 -51.05
N LEU A 14 7.41 52.21 -50.14
CA LEU A 14 8.08 53.54 -50.29
C LEU A 14 7.39 54.59 -49.40
N SER A 15 7.96 54.94 -48.25
CA SER A 15 9.09 55.88 -48.04
C SER A 15 8.59 57.26 -47.64
N VAL A 16 8.74 57.57 -46.35
CA VAL A 16 8.56 58.89 -45.74
C VAL A 16 9.93 59.55 -45.60
N HIS A 17 10.12 60.75 -46.20
CA HIS A 17 11.02 61.75 -45.61
C HIS A 17 10.67 63.20 -46.00
N ARG A 18 10.31 63.94 -44.95
CA ARG A 18 10.77 65.26 -44.51
C ARG A 18 10.58 66.54 -45.36
N SER A 19 10.13 67.56 -44.59
CA SER A 19 10.44 68.99 -44.58
C SER A 19 9.75 69.95 -45.56
N GLY A 20 8.94 70.85 -44.99
CA GLY A 20 9.27 72.28 -44.97
C GLY A 20 8.31 73.28 -45.65
N VAL A 21 7.71 74.16 -44.81
CA VAL A 21 7.56 75.63 -44.97
C VAL A 21 6.35 76.24 -45.73
N ALA A 22 5.76 77.26 -45.06
CA ALA A 22 4.93 78.43 -45.47
C ALA A 22 3.54 78.18 -46.11
N VAL A 23 2.41 78.53 -45.46
CA VAL A 23 1.76 79.87 -45.36
C VAL A 23 1.38 80.46 -46.73
N ASP A 24 0.10 80.34 -47.14
CA ASP A 24 -0.78 81.49 -47.42
C ASP A 24 -2.18 81.13 -48.00
N THR A 25 -3.20 81.79 -47.42
CA THR A 25 -4.45 82.29 -48.04
C THR A 25 -5.27 81.42 -49.02
N THR A 26 -5.78 80.26 -48.61
CA THR A 26 -6.87 79.56 -49.34
C THR A 26 -7.92 78.88 -48.43
N MET A 27 -8.10 79.39 -47.20
CA MET A 27 -9.01 78.84 -46.17
C MET A 27 -10.40 79.52 -46.11
N ALA A 28 -10.83 80.20 -47.19
CA ALA A 28 -12.14 80.85 -47.25
C ALA A 28 -13.07 80.31 -48.37
N LEU A 29 -12.53 79.66 -49.41
CA LEU A 29 -13.34 79.13 -50.51
C LEU A 29 -13.75 77.66 -50.35
N PHE A 30 -13.02 76.88 -49.54
CA PHE A 30 -13.32 75.47 -49.29
C PHE A 30 -14.41 75.27 -48.23
N VAL A 31 -14.61 76.27 -47.36
CA VAL A 31 -15.67 76.28 -46.33
C VAL A 31 -17.05 76.58 -46.94
N LEU A 32 -17.11 77.34 -48.04
CA LEU A 32 -18.37 77.67 -48.72
C LEU A 32 -18.88 76.58 -49.68
N LEU A 33 -17.99 75.73 -50.22
CA LEU A 33 -18.37 74.58 -51.06
C LEU A 33 -18.80 73.35 -50.24
N LEU A 34 -18.39 73.24 -48.97
CA LEU A 34 -18.91 72.23 -48.04
C LEU A 34 -20.30 72.56 -47.47
N LEU A 35 -20.75 73.82 -47.59
CA LEU A 35 -22.08 74.25 -47.13
C LEU A 35 -23.19 74.05 -48.19
N PHE A 36 -22.87 73.78 -49.45
CA PHE A 36 -23.85 73.63 -50.54
C PHE A 36 -24.07 72.19 -51.05
N PHE A 37 -23.28 71.21 -50.59
CA PHE A 37 -23.52 69.76 -50.86
C PHE A 37 -23.81 68.93 -49.59
N GLY A 38 -24.23 69.59 -48.50
CA GLY A 38 -24.43 68.99 -47.18
C GLY A 38 -25.85 68.53 -46.84
N THR A 39 -26.77 68.37 -47.79
CA THR A 39 -28.09 67.76 -47.55
C THR A 39 -28.22 66.40 -48.24
N ALA A 40 -27.24 65.53 -48.05
CA ALA A 40 -27.55 64.11 -47.99
C ALA A 40 -27.98 63.84 -46.56
N ALA A 41 -29.28 63.64 -46.35
CA ALA A 41 -29.78 63.06 -45.11
C ALA A 41 -28.97 61.79 -44.85
N THR A 42 -28.05 61.85 -43.88
CA THR A 42 -27.56 60.64 -43.24
C THR A 42 -28.80 60.00 -42.67
N LYS A 43 -29.28 58.94 -43.31
CA LYS A 43 -30.15 57.98 -42.64
C LYS A 43 -29.32 57.51 -41.45
N ALA A 44 -29.50 58.14 -40.29
CA ALA A 44 -29.21 57.49 -39.03
C ALA A 44 -29.91 56.15 -39.14
N SER A 45 -29.14 55.06 -39.17
CA SER A 45 -29.71 53.71 -39.14
C SER A 45 -30.62 53.68 -37.92
N LEU A 46 -31.93 53.63 -38.16
CA LEU A 46 -32.92 53.51 -37.11
C LEU A 46 -32.44 52.35 -36.21
N PRO A 47 -32.27 52.55 -34.89
CA PRO A 47 -31.82 51.48 -34.02
C PRO A 47 -32.73 50.28 -34.24
N SER A 48 -32.14 49.09 -34.39
CA SER A 48 -32.93 47.87 -34.56
C SER A 48 -33.94 47.79 -33.41
N SER A 49 -35.17 47.37 -33.68
CA SER A 49 -36.23 47.31 -32.66
C SER A 49 -35.81 46.48 -31.43
N GLN A 50 -34.89 45.53 -31.63
CA GLN A 50 -34.25 44.76 -30.58
C GLN A 50 -33.27 45.60 -29.73
N ASN A 51 -32.42 46.43 -30.34
CA ASN A 51 -31.54 47.33 -29.57
C ASN A 51 -32.34 48.35 -28.76
N LYS A 52 -33.43 48.85 -29.35
CA LYS A 52 -34.37 49.72 -28.64
C LYS A 52 -34.96 48.99 -27.42
N LEU A 53 -35.49 47.78 -27.62
CA LEU A 53 -36.01 46.95 -26.53
C LEU A 53 -34.98 46.75 -25.40
N VAL A 54 -33.75 46.34 -25.76
CA VAL A 54 -32.70 46.05 -24.77
C VAL A 54 -32.32 47.30 -23.97
N ASN A 55 -32.23 48.47 -24.62
CA ASN A 55 -31.96 49.71 -23.91
C ASN A 55 -33.11 50.10 -22.98
N ASP A 56 -34.36 50.00 -23.46
CA ASP A 56 -35.54 50.40 -22.70
C ASP A 56 -35.74 49.52 -21.44
N ILE A 57 -35.50 48.20 -21.54
CA ILE A 57 -35.60 47.30 -20.38
C ILE A 57 -34.44 47.44 -19.39
N LEU A 58 -33.21 47.70 -19.87
CA LEU A 58 -32.03 47.76 -19.01
C LEU A 58 -31.86 49.12 -18.32
N GLU A 59 -32.43 50.21 -18.85
CA GLU A 59 -32.33 51.55 -18.24
C GLU A 59 -32.98 51.60 -16.85
N SER A 60 -34.07 50.88 -16.66
CA SER A 60 -34.85 50.86 -15.40
C SER A 60 -34.53 49.68 -14.48
N TYR A 61 -33.84 48.65 -14.99
CA TYR A 61 -33.60 47.41 -14.28
C TYR A 61 -32.34 47.46 -13.41
N ASP A 62 -32.47 47.08 -12.13
CA ASP A 62 -31.32 46.91 -11.22
C ASP A 62 -31.11 45.43 -10.89
N LYS A 63 -30.05 44.86 -11.47
CA LYS A 63 -29.66 43.44 -11.27
C LYS A 63 -29.25 43.10 -9.83
N LYS A 64 -28.99 44.09 -8.97
CA LYS A 64 -28.51 43.85 -7.58
C LYS A 64 -29.64 43.37 -6.66
N VAL A 65 -30.88 43.47 -7.12
CA VAL A 65 -32.07 43.32 -6.29
C VAL A 65 -32.83 42.07 -6.71
N LYS A 66 -33.43 41.36 -5.73
CA LYS A 66 -34.26 40.18 -5.98
C LYS A 66 -35.41 40.55 -6.95
N PRO A 67 -35.68 39.76 -8.00
CA PRO A 67 -36.59 40.14 -9.08
C PRO A 67 -38.08 39.91 -8.76
N THR A 68 -38.56 40.46 -7.64
CA THR A 68 -39.96 40.36 -7.21
C THR A 68 -40.55 41.74 -6.94
N ARG A 69 -41.82 41.99 -7.29
CA ARG A 69 -42.49 43.25 -6.98
C ARG A 69 -42.79 43.37 -5.48
N MET A 70 -43.13 42.25 -4.85
CA MET A 70 -43.36 42.11 -3.41
C MET A 70 -42.16 41.46 -2.74
N ALA A 71 -41.68 42.03 -1.63
CA ALA A 71 -40.53 41.50 -0.91
C ALA A 71 -40.80 40.10 -0.29
N GLU A 72 -42.05 39.85 0.11
CA GLU A 72 -42.50 38.61 0.77
C GLU A 72 -42.57 37.39 -0.16
N HIS A 73 -42.66 37.60 -1.48
CA HIS A 73 -42.72 36.49 -2.43
C HIS A 73 -41.34 35.89 -2.67
N SER A 74 -41.25 34.56 -2.65
CA SER A 74 -40.03 33.83 -2.99
C SER A 74 -39.87 33.69 -4.51
N VAL A 75 -38.61 33.75 -4.97
CA VAL A 75 -38.28 33.41 -6.35
C VAL A 75 -38.19 31.90 -6.46
N VAL A 76 -39.11 31.30 -7.21
CA VAL A 76 -39.08 29.86 -7.47
C VAL A 76 -38.07 29.58 -8.59
N VAL A 77 -36.97 28.91 -8.23
CA VAL A 77 -35.93 28.50 -9.18
C VAL A 77 -36.09 27.03 -9.47
N THR A 78 -36.46 26.71 -10.71
CA THR A 78 -36.46 25.32 -11.19
C THR A 78 -35.07 24.97 -11.68
N PHE A 79 -34.45 23.98 -11.04
CA PHE A 79 -33.10 23.53 -11.34
C PHE A 79 -33.15 22.15 -11.99
N SER A 80 -32.47 22.03 -13.12
CA SER A 80 -32.28 20.77 -13.84
C SER A 80 -30.83 20.60 -14.19
N MET A 81 -30.38 19.35 -14.15
CA MET A 81 -29.03 18.96 -14.51
C MET A 81 -29.13 17.81 -15.51
N ASP A 82 -28.24 17.79 -16.48
CA ASP A 82 -28.05 16.64 -17.37
C ASP A 82 -26.60 16.18 -17.27
N LEU A 83 -26.40 14.89 -16.98
CA LEU A 83 -25.06 14.32 -16.85
C LEU A 83 -24.50 14.05 -18.25
N TYR A 84 -23.42 14.74 -18.62
CA TYR A 84 -22.74 14.52 -19.88
C TYR A 84 -21.65 13.46 -19.75
N GLN A 85 -20.77 13.57 -18.76
CA GLN A 85 -19.66 12.63 -18.58
C GLN A 85 -19.17 12.62 -17.12
N ILE A 86 -18.76 11.44 -16.63
CA ILE A 86 -17.90 11.34 -15.45
C ILE A 86 -16.46 11.41 -15.94
N ILE A 87 -15.75 12.48 -15.59
CA ILE A 87 -14.37 12.73 -16.04
C ILE A 87 -13.42 11.88 -15.20
N GLU A 88 -13.52 11.99 -13.88
CA GLU A 88 -12.62 11.34 -12.93
C GLU A 88 -13.36 10.96 -11.66
N VAL A 89 -13.06 9.80 -11.12
CA VAL A 89 -13.36 9.44 -9.72
C VAL A 89 -12.00 9.21 -9.09
N ASN A 90 -11.61 10.07 -8.16
CA ASN A 90 -10.32 9.99 -7.49
C ASN A 90 -10.52 9.29 -6.15
N GLU A 91 -10.05 8.05 -6.05
CA GLU A 91 -10.22 7.26 -4.83
C GLU A 91 -9.36 7.76 -3.65
N PRO A 92 -8.05 8.02 -3.82
CA PRO A 92 -7.21 8.49 -2.72
C PRO A 92 -7.70 9.80 -2.10
N GLN A 93 -8.10 10.77 -2.92
CA GLN A 93 -8.57 12.09 -2.46
C GLN A 93 -10.10 12.18 -2.30
N GLN A 94 -10.82 11.06 -2.48
CA GLN A 94 -12.27 10.92 -2.27
C GLN A 94 -13.13 12.02 -2.92
N TYR A 95 -12.91 12.31 -4.21
CA TYR A 95 -13.72 13.24 -4.97
C TYR A 95 -14.16 12.70 -6.33
N VAL A 96 -15.22 13.30 -6.86
CA VAL A 96 -15.69 13.03 -8.22
C VAL A 96 -15.67 14.32 -9.03
N LEU A 97 -15.18 14.21 -10.27
CA LEU A 97 -15.19 15.26 -11.28
C LEU A 97 -16.16 14.88 -12.39
N ILE A 98 -17.22 15.67 -12.57
CA ILE A 98 -18.22 15.45 -13.61
C ILE A 98 -18.36 16.65 -14.54
N ASN A 99 -18.71 16.38 -15.79
CA ASN A 99 -19.18 17.36 -16.75
C ASN A 99 -20.70 17.26 -16.85
N ALA A 100 -21.39 18.38 -16.61
CA ALA A 100 -22.83 18.44 -16.63
C ALA A 100 -23.32 19.70 -17.34
N TRP A 101 -24.52 19.61 -17.91
CA TRP A 101 -25.24 20.76 -18.42
C TRP A 101 -26.29 21.16 -17.39
N ILE A 102 -26.29 22.43 -17.01
CA ILE A 102 -27.21 22.96 -16.01
C ILE A 102 -28.21 23.87 -16.69
N ILE A 103 -29.46 23.71 -16.28
CA ILE A 103 -30.57 24.55 -16.71
C ILE A 103 -31.23 25.11 -15.47
N GLU A 104 -31.07 26.41 -15.26
CA GLU A 104 -31.76 27.17 -14.24
C GLU A 104 -32.88 27.97 -14.89
N ARG A 105 -34.10 27.87 -14.35
CA ARG A 105 -35.23 28.65 -14.84
C ARG A 105 -35.97 29.32 -13.71
N TRP A 106 -36.22 30.61 -13.86
CA TRP A 106 -36.96 31.41 -12.90
C TRP A 106 -37.77 32.47 -13.63
N ARG A 107 -38.62 33.17 -12.88
CA ARG A 107 -39.42 34.28 -13.37
C ARG A 107 -38.87 35.58 -12.80
N ASP A 108 -38.73 36.59 -13.64
CA ASP A 108 -38.34 37.94 -13.26
C ASP A 108 -39.51 38.89 -13.50
N GLU A 109 -40.03 39.48 -12.42
CA GLU A 109 -41.17 40.41 -12.47
C GLU A 109 -40.77 41.86 -12.78
N LEU A 110 -39.47 42.16 -12.72
CA LEU A 110 -38.89 43.48 -12.98
C LEU A 110 -38.42 43.60 -14.45
N LEU A 111 -38.11 42.49 -15.11
CA LEU A 111 -37.87 42.42 -16.55
C LEU A 111 -39.16 42.06 -17.28
N TYR A 112 -39.87 43.05 -17.81
CA TYR A 112 -41.05 42.82 -18.66
C TYR A 112 -41.11 43.83 -19.81
N TRP A 113 -41.60 43.37 -20.97
CA TRP A 113 -41.94 44.22 -22.11
C TRP A 113 -43.17 43.66 -22.82
N ASP A 114 -43.96 44.52 -23.47
CA ASP A 114 -45.02 44.07 -24.38
C ASP A 114 -44.43 43.77 -25.76
N PRO A 115 -44.46 42.50 -26.25
CA PRO A 115 -43.97 42.17 -27.58
C PRO A 115 -44.55 43.04 -28.68
N LYS A 116 -45.81 43.51 -28.55
CA LYS A 116 -46.50 44.32 -29.57
C LYS A 116 -45.81 45.66 -29.84
N GLU A 117 -45.14 46.23 -28.84
CA GLU A 117 -44.45 47.53 -28.95
C GLU A 117 -43.10 47.43 -29.67
N TYR A 118 -42.55 46.21 -29.78
CA TYR A 118 -41.22 45.93 -30.32
C TYR A 118 -41.27 44.91 -31.46
N ASN A 119 -42.17 45.08 -32.43
CA ASN A 119 -42.30 44.20 -33.60
C ASN A 119 -42.57 42.71 -33.27
N ASN A 120 -43.39 42.42 -32.25
CA ASN A 120 -43.72 41.07 -31.78
C ASN A 120 -42.49 40.25 -31.33
N ILE A 121 -41.43 40.89 -30.85
CA ILE A 121 -40.30 40.20 -30.24
C ILE A 121 -40.74 39.62 -28.90
N GLY A 122 -40.99 38.31 -28.84
CA GLY A 122 -41.33 37.59 -27.61
C GLY A 122 -40.12 36.97 -26.89
N GLU A 123 -38.97 36.88 -27.55
CA GLU A 123 -37.75 36.28 -27.01
C GLU A 123 -36.55 37.20 -27.25
N VAL A 124 -35.73 37.38 -26.21
CA VAL A 124 -34.45 38.09 -26.30
C VAL A 124 -33.36 37.30 -25.57
N LYS A 125 -32.12 37.40 -26.05
CA LYS A 125 -30.95 36.81 -25.40
C LYS A 125 -30.09 37.93 -24.86
N LEU A 126 -29.85 37.92 -23.56
CA LEU A 126 -29.02 38.91 -22.87
C LEU A 126 -27.81 38.22 -22.25
N PRO A 127 -26.66 38.90 -22.14
CA PRO A 127 -25.52 38.34 -21.43
C PRO A 127 -25.86 38.21 -19.93
N TYR A 128 -25.26 37.22 -19.26
CA TYR A 128 -25.59 36.88 -17.87
C TYR A 128 -25.30 38.01 -16.88
N ASP A 129 -24.38 38.91 -17.21
CA ASP A 129 -23.86 39.95 -16.33
C ASP A 129 -24.80 41.15 -16.19
N VAL A 130 -25.78 41.32 -17.07
CA VAL A 130 -26.75 42.43 -17.01
C VAL A 130 -28.07 42.05 -16.34
N ILE A 131 -28.27 40.77 -16.01
CA ILE A 131 -29.48 40.27 -15.36
C ILE A 131 -29.19 39.81 -13.92
N TRP A 132 -30.23 39.76 -13.09
CA TRP A 132 -30.13 39.14 -11.77
C TRP A 132 -29.95 37.62 -11.91
N LEU A 133 -29.07 37.05 -11.09
CA LEU A 133 -28.79 35.62 -11.05
C LEU A 133 -29.05 35.08 -9.64
N PRO A 134 -29.71 33.92 -9.50
CA PRO A 134 -29.81 33.26 -8.20
C PRO A 134 -28.42 32.80 -7.74
N ASP A 135 -28.16 32.85 -6.44
CA ASP A 135 -26.90 32.43 -5.83
C ASP A 135 -26.85 30.89 -5.66
N THR A 136 -27.04 30.18 -6.77
CA THR A 136 -27.00 28.71 -6.81
C THR A 136 -25.57 28.22 -6.56
N THR A 137 -25.33 27.66 -5.39
CA THR A 137 -24.01 27.16 -4.96
C THR A 137 -24.04 25.66 -4.64
N LEU A 138 -22.91 25.00 -4.87
CA LEU A 138 -22.67 23.60 -4.51
C LEU A 138 -21.92 23.55 -3.18
N TYR A 139 -22.53 23.06 -2.11
CA TYR A 139 -21.95 23.13 -0.76
C TYR A 139 -20.72 22.25 -0.57
N ASN A 140 -20.70 21.08 -1.21
CA ASN A 140 -19.55 20.15 -1.16
C ASN A 140 -18.57 20.34 -2.33
N THR A 141 -18.46 21.55 -2.88
CA THR A 141 -17.49 21.87 -3.94
C THR A 141 -16.04 21.82 -3.44
N LEU A 142 -15.13 21.37 -4.31
CA LEU A 142 -13.68 21.41 -4.12
C LEU A 142 -13.00 22.45 -5.02
N VAL A 143 -13.79 23.31 -5.66
CA VAL A 143 -13.33 24.42 -6.51
C VAL A 143 -14.04 25.68 -6.07
N MET A 144 -13.26 26.72 -5.76
CA MET A 144 -13.78 28.03 -5.35
C MET A 144 -13.89 29.02 -6.50
N LYS A 145 -13.10 28.83 -7.57
CA LYS A 145 -13.07 29.73 -8.73
C LYS A 145 -14.17 29.40 -9.73
N ASP A 146 -15.07 30.36 -9.97
CA ASP A 146 -16.24 30.16 -10.83
C ASP A 146 -15.89 30.05 -12.34
N ASP A 147 -14.91 30.82 -12.85
CA ASP A 147 -14.54 30.79 -14.28
C ASP A 147 -13.95 29.45 -14.74
N GLU A 148 -13.40 28.68 -13.81
CA GLU A 148 -12.86 27.34 -14.08
C GLU A 148 -13.96 26.27 -14.07
N ALA A 149 -15.05 26.52 -13.33
CA ALA A 149 -16.16 25.59 -13.18
C ALA A 149 -17.30 25.85 -14.17
N ARG A 150 -17.77 27.10 -14.28
CA ARG A 150 -18.99 27.49 -15.03
C ARG A 150 -18.63 28.35 -16.24
N ARG A 151 -19.19 28.02 -17.41
CA ARG A 151 -19.11 28.89 -18.60
C ARG A 151 -20.46 29.57 -18.86
N LEU A 152 -20.68 30.68 -18.18
CA LEU A 152 -21.86 31.52 -18.36
C LEU A 152 -21.73 32.37 -19.63
N LEU A 153 -22.77 32.39 -20.46
CA LEU A 153 -22.81 33.17 -21.70
C LEU A 153 -24.06 34.06 -21.70
N ASN A 154 -25.09 33.66 -22.43
CA ASN A 154 -26.32 34.43 -22.55
C ASN A 154 -27.47 33.65 -21.90
N ALA A 155 -28.34 34.37 -21.20
CA ALA A 155 -29.63 33.87 -20.76
C ALA A 155 -30.69 34.13 -21.83
N LYS A 156 -31.64 33.20 -21.95
CA LYS A 156 -32.82 33.34 -22.80
C LYS A 156 -33.95 33.92 -21.97
N LEU A 157 -34.53 35.03 -22.42
CA LEU A 157 -35.66 35.69 -21.79
C LEU A 157 -36.87 35.59 -22.70
N VAL A 158 -38.01 35.17 -22.15
CA VAL A 158 -39.29 35.06 -22.87
C VAL A 158 -40.33 35.91 -22.16
N ALA A 159 -40.90 36.90 -22.86
CA ALA A 159 -41.93 37.75 -22.28
C ALA A 159 -43.23 36.97 -22.09
N ASN A 160 -43.75 36.98 -20.86
CA ASN A 160 -45.09 36.48 -20.56
C ASN A 160 -46.04 37.66 -20.36
N THR A 161 -47.03 37.77 -21.25
CA THR A 161 -48.03 38.86 -21.23
C THR A 161 -49.12 38.66 -20.19
N THR A 162 -49.34 37.45 -19.67
CA THR A 162 -50.38 37.20 -18.65
C THR A 162 -49.97 37.73 -17.28
N ASP A 163 -48.71 37.50 -16.91
CA ASP A 163 -48.19 37.74 -15.57
C ASP A 163 -47.31 39.00 -15.50
N GLN A 164 -47.18 39.72 -16.62
CA GLN A 164 -46.29 40.88 -16.79
C GLN A 164 -44.86 40.62 -16.27
N SER A 165 -44.28 39.51 -16.70
CA SER A 165 -42.96 39.05 -16.24
C SER A 165 -42.19 38.40 -17.39
N ALA A 166 -40.86 38.35 -17.31
CA ALA A 166 -40.04 37.53 -18.18
C ALA A 166 -39.77 36.16 -17.55
N TYR A 167 -39.90 35.11 -18.34
CA TYR A 167 -39.40 33.79 -18.01
C TYR A 167 -37.96 33.66 -18.48
N ILE A 168 -37.05 33.43 -17.53
CA ILE A 168 -35.61 33.36 -17.79
C ILE A 168 -35.16 31.91 -17.76
N GLU A 169 -34.44 31.50 -18.79
CA GLU A 169 -33.79 30.20 -18.90
C GLU A 169 -32.28 30.41 -19.11
N LEU A 170 -31.49 29.97 -18.13
CA LEU A 170 -30.04 30.01 -18.16
C LEU A 170 -29.50 28.58 -18.32
N LEU A 171 -28.96 28.30 -19.51
CA LEU A 171 -28.28 27.05 -19.84
C LEU A 171 -26.78 27.28 -19.85
N TYR A 172 -26.03 26.49 -19.09
CA TYR A 172 -24.56 26.56 -19.10
C TYR A 172 -23.92 25.18 -18.88
N PRO A 173 -22.82 24.87 -19.59
CA PRO A 173 -21.99 23.71 -19.27
C PRO A 173 -21.11 24.03 -18.05
N THR A 174 -20.95 23.05 -17.17
CA THR A 174 -20.16 23.18 -15.95
C THR A 174 -19.40 21.90 -15.64
N ILE A 175 -18.23 22.06 -15.02
CA ILE A 175 -17.45 20.96 -14.47
C ILE A 175 -17.55 21.07 -12.95
N TYR A 176 -18.15 20.07 -12.32
CA TYR A 176 -18.24 20.00 -10.85
C TYR A 176 -17.20 19.04 -10.31
N LYS A 177 -16.31 19.56 -9.46
CA LYS A 177 -15.42 18.78 -8.59
C LYS A 177 -15.99 18.84 -7.19
N PHE A 178 -16.43 17.71 -6.65
CA PHE A 178 -17.10 17.68 -5.35
C PHE A 178 -16.66 16.47 -4.53
N SER A 179 -16.71 16.65 -3.21
CA SER A 179 -16.37 15.60 -2.26
C SER A 179 -17.40 14.48 -2.28
N CYS A 180 -16.92 13.24 -2.37
CA CYS A 180 -17.74 12.03 -2.27
C CYS A 180 -17.00 10.98 -1.44
N PRO A 181 -17.40 10.75 -0.18
CA PRO A 181 -16.83 9.68 0.62
C PRO A 181 -17.18 8.32 0.00
N LEU A 182 -16.16 7.56 -0.39
CA LEU A 182 -16.31 6.29 -1.11
C LEU A 182 -16.27 5.11 -0.13
N ASN A 183 -17.23 4.20 -0.23
CA ASN A 183 -17.23 2.95 0.53
C ASN A 183 -16.45 1.86 -0.21
N LEU A 184 -15.21 1.61 0.21
CA LEU A 184 -14.30 0.66 -0.45
C LEU A 184 -14.26 -0.73 0.19
N HIS A 185 -15.21 -1.07 1.07
CA HIS A 185 -15.19 -2.36 1.79
C HIS A 185 -15.11 -3.57 0.85
N TYR A 186 -15.85 -3.53 -0.26
CA TYR A 186 -15.88 -4.58 -1.28
C TYR A 186 -15.02 -4.29 -2.51
N PHE A 187 -14.08 -3.35 -2.46
CA PHE A 187 -13.22 -3.05 -3.61
C PHE A 187 -12.52 -4.34 -4.15
N PRO A 188 -12.44 -4.56 -5.49
CA PRO A 188 -12.88 -3.71 -6.61
C PRO A 188 -14.34 -3.98 -7.09
N PHE A 189 -15.13 -4.67 -6.27
CA PHE A 189 -16.49 -5.11 -6.55
C PHE A 189 -17.55 -4.19 -5.91
N ASP A 190 -17.27 -2.89 -5.91
CA ASP A 190 -17.98 -1.85 -5.18
C ASP A 190 -18.98 -1.05 -6.04
N SER A 191 -19.89 -0.37 -5.34
CA SER A 191 -20.82 0.63 -5.87
C SER A 191 -20.85 1.82 -4.92
N GLN A 192 -20.87 3.02 -5.49
CA GLN A 192 -20.72 4.27 -4.76
C GLN A 192 -21.96 5.14 -4.94
N ILE A 193 -22.33 5.86 -3.89
CA ILE A 193 -23.43 6.82 -3.88
C ILE A 193 -22.81 8.17 -3.53
N CYS A 194 -22.78 9.06 -4.52
CA CYS A 194 -22.21 10.38 -4.39
C CYS A 194 -23.31 11.43 -4.39
N ASN A 195 -23.38 12.22 -3.32
CA ASN A 195 -24.42 13.23 -3.14
C ASN A 195 -23.85 14.62 -3.44
N MET A 196 -24.54 15.38 -4.29
CA MET A 196 -24.24 16.78 -4.56
C MET A 196 -25.35 17.64 -3.98
N THR A 197 -25.02 18.65 -3.19
CA THR A 197 -26.02 19.49 -2.52
C THR A 197 -25.97 20.92 -3.05
N PHE A 198 -27.04 21.32 -3.74
CA PHE A 198 -27.19 22.67 -4.28
C PHE A 198 -28.14 23.49 -3.41
N GLY A 199 -27.83 24.76 -3.20
CA GLY A 199 -28.67 25.68 -2.45
C GLY A 199 -28.17 27.12 -2.51
N SER A 200 -28.94 28.01 -1.91
CA SER A 200 -28.58 29.42 -1.73
C SER A 200 -27.83 29.60 -0.41
N TRP A 201 -26.74 30.35 -0.46
CA TRP A 201 -25.96 30.67 0.73
C TRP A 201 -26.56 31.84 1.51
N THR A 202 -27.25 32.75 0.82
CA THR A 202 -27.72 34.02 1.39
C THR A 202 -29.22 34.06 1.60
N TYR A 203 -30.00 33.43 0.73
CA TYR A 203 -31.45 33.39 0.79
C TYR A 203 -31.95 32.12 1.47
N ASP A 204 -32.89 32.28 2.39
CA ASP A 204 -33.69 31.19 2.93
C ASP A 204 -34.83 30.81 1.96
N ASN A 205 -35.71 29.90 2.39
CA ASN A 205 -36.86 29.45 1.61
C ASN A 205 -37.88 30.55 1.28
N SER A 206 -37.89 31.67 2.02
CA SER A 206 -38.74 32.84 1.76
C SER A 206 -38.14 33.75 0.69
N GLY A 207 -36.81 33.73 0.55
CA GLY A 207 -36.09 34.42 -0.51
C GLY A 207 -36.12 33.65 -1.82
N ILE A 208 -35.50 32.47 -1.84
CA ILE A 208 -35.38 31.59 -3.02
C ILE A 208 -35.87 30.18 -2.66
N ASP A 209 -36.82 29.68 -3.45
CA ASP A 209 -37.35 28.32 -3.30
C ASP A 209 -36.87 27.45 -4.47
N TYR A 210 -35.89 26.60 -4.21
CA TYR A 210 -35.37 25.66 -5.21
C TYR A 210 -36.29 24.46 -5.38
N LYS A 211 -36.62 24.14 -6.64
CA LYS A 211 -37.41 22.97 -7.03
C LYS A 211 -36.71 22.17 -8.13
N PRO A 212 -36.68 20.83 -8.05
CA PRO A 212 -36.19 20.02 -9.16
C PRO A 212 -37.18 20.11 -10.33
N PHE A 213 -36.68 20.21 -11.56
CA PHE A 213 -37.54 20.15 -12.75
C PHE A 213 -38.19 18.76 -12.93
N ALA A 214 -37.44 17.71 -12.59
CA ALA A 214 -37.90 16.33 -12.55
C ALA A 214 -37.12 15.54 -11.47
N ASP A 215 -37.72 14.50 -10.91
CA ASP A 215 -37.08 13.67 -9.87
C ASP A 215 -35.92 12.82 -10.44
N ASN A 216 -35.99 12.46 -11.73
CA ASN A 216 -34.92 11.76 -12.43
C ASN A 216 -34.12 12.74 -13.27
N VAL A 217 -32.80 12.65 -13.16
CA VAL A 217 -31.86 13.50 -13.86
C VAL A 217 -31.68 13.00 -15.30
N GLY A 218 -31.56 13.89 -16.27
CA GLY A 218 -31.39 13.50 -17.67
C GLY A 218 -30.02 12.83 -17.89
N THR A 219 -30.03 11.58 -18.35
CA THR A 219 -28.84 10.83 -18.78
C THR A 219 -28.89 10.46 -20.27
N SER A 220 -29.71 11.16 -21.05
CA SER A 220 -29.94 10.87 -22.47
C SER A 220 -28.68 11.05 -23.32
N ASN A 221 -27.88 12.07 -23.00
CA ASN A 221 -26.63 12.41 -23.70
C ASN A 221 -25.38 11.95 -22.93
N TYR A 222 -25.52 10.99 -22.00
CA TYR A 222 -24.40 10.54 -21.18
C TYR A 222 -23.40 9.72 -22.00
N LEU A 223 -22.15 10.18 -22.01
CA LEU A 223 -21.01 9.44 -22.51
C LEU A 223 -20.57 8.42 -21.46
N GLU A 224 -20.73 7.13 -21.77
CA GLU A 224 -20.41 6.05 -20.83
C GLU A 224 -18.92 6.04 -20.47
N ASN A 225 -18.64 6.10 -19.16
CA ASN A 225 -17.29 6.00 -18.63
C ASN A 225 -16.74 4.55 -18.72
N GLU A 226 -15.45 4.42 -19.01
CA GLU A 226 -14.78 3.12 -19.18
C GLU A 226 -14.60 2.35 -17.86
N GLY A 227 -14.45 3.05 -16.73
CA GLY A 227 -14.27 2.47 -15.39
C GLY A 227 -15.57 2.36 -14.58
N TRP A 228 -16.57 3.19 -14.88
CA TRP A 228 -17.79 3.32 -14.07
C TRP A 228 -19.07 3.23 -14.89
N SER A 229 -20.04 2.48 -14.39
CA SER A 229 -21.41 2.41 -14.92
C SER A 229 -22.36 3.21 -14.04
N VAL A 230 -23.15 4.10 -14.63
CA VAL A 230 -24.18 4.87 -13.91
C VAL A 230 -25.41 3.97 -13.72
N LYS A 231 -25.82 3.78 -12.46
CA LYS A 231 -26.98 2.96 -12.08
C LYS A 231 -28.26 3.79 -12.03
N SER A 232 -28.21 4.92 -11.33
CA SER A 232 -29.32 5.86 -11.19
C SER A 232 -28.80 7.25 -10.86
N PHE A 233 -29.49 8.28 -11.34
CA PHE A 233 -29.22 9.65 -10.95
C PHE A 233 -30.56 10.34 -10.63
N LYS A 234 -30.72 10.78 -9.37
CA LYS A 234 -31.99 11.33 -8.86
C LYS A 234 -31.78 12.65 -8.14
N ALA A 235 -32.77 13.53 -8.21
CA ALA A 235 -32.81 14.78 -7.46
C ALA A 235 -33.86 14.70 -6.33
N ILE A 236 -33.50 15.13 -5.13
CA ILE A 236 -34.38 15.19 -3.96
C ILE A 236 -34.34 16.61 -3.38
N ARG A 237 -35.51 17.19 -3.14
CA ARG A 237 -35.63 18.46 -2.40
C ARG A 237 -35.64 18.20 -0.89
N ARG A 238 -34.84 18.95 -0.14
CA ARG A 238 -34.84 18.96 1.33
C ARG A 238 -34.96 20.38 1.86
N GLU A 239 -35.67 20.53 2.97
CA GLU A 239 -35.71 21.76 3.75
C GLU A 239 -34.90 21.55 5.03
N LEU A 240 -33.83 22.33 5.20
CA LEU A 240 -32.89 22.20 6.32
C LEU A 240 -32.88 23.48 7.14
N LYS A 241 -32.71 23.35 8.46
CA LYS A 241 -32.51 24.48 9.37
C LYS A 241 -31.08 24.47 9.88
N PHE A 242 -30.28 25.45 9.47
CA PHE A 242 -28.88 25.56 9.88
C PHE A 242 -28.73 26.22 11.25
N ALA A 243 -27.72 25.82 12.03
CA ALA A 243 -27.47 26.36 13.36
C ALA A 243 -27.22 27.88 13.38
N CYS A 244 -26.73 28.45 12.28
CA CYS A 244 -26.45 29.89 12.13
C CYS A 244 -27.68 30.78 12.02
N CYS A 245 -28.84 30.19 11.72
CA CYS A 245 -29.87 30.87 10.96
C CYS A 245 -31.28 30.49 11.44
N PRO A 246 -32.22 31.45 11.58
CA PRO A 246 -33.52 31.21 12.20
C PRO A 246 -34.51 30.45 11.29
N ASN A 247 -34.42 30.70 9.98
CA ASN A 247 -35.33 30.21 8.96
C ASN A 247 -34.80 28.94 8.25
N ASN A 248 -35.68 28.24 7.56
CA ASN A 248 -35.34 27.03 6.80
C ASN A 248 -34.81 27.39 5.41
N TYR A 249 -33.84 26.63 4.92
CA TYR A 249 -33.24 26.76 3.60
C TYR A 249 -33.71 25.62 2.69
N THR A 250 -33.85 25.91 1.40
CA THR A 250 -34.20 24.89 0.39
C THR A 250 -32.94 24.38 -0.30
N ASN A 251 -32.67 23.09 -0.17
CA ASN A 251 -31.53 22.43 -0.80
C ASN A 251 -32.01 21.34 -1.76
N LEU A 252 -31.30 21.18 -2.88
CA LEU A 252 -31.48 20.09 -3.84
C LEU A 252 -30.32 19.12 -3.72
N GLU A 253 -30.61 17.90 -3.29
CA GLU A 253 -29.66 16.79 -3.19
C GLU A 253 -29.75 15.91 -4.43
N PHE A 254 -28.68 15.90 -5.21
CA PHE A 254 -28.49 15.09 -6.40
C PHE A 254 -27.69 13.85 -6.05
N MET A 255 -28.33 12.67 -6.09
CA MET A 255 -27.72 11.39 -5.73
C MET A 255 -27.29 10.62 -6.97
N LEU A 256 -25.98 10.64 -7.24
CA LEU A 256 -25.32 9.93 -8.32
C LEU A 256 -24.90 8.54 -7.84
N HIS A 257 -25.59 7.50 -8.29
CA HIS A 257 -25.24 6.11 -8.00
C HIS A 257 -24.42 5.53 -9.14
N VAL A 258 -23.16 5.21 -8.86
CA VAL A 258 -22.19 4.63 -9.81
C VAL A 258 -21.71 3.27 -9.35
N LYS A 259 -21.34 2.43 -10.30
CA LYS A 259 -20.85 1.07 -10.06
C LYS A 259 -19.57 0.80 -10.85
N ARG A 260 -18.55 0.28 -10.18
CA ARG A 260 -17.23 0.01 -10.74
C ARG A 260 -17.24 -1.18 -11.72
N LYS A 261 -16.46 -1.07 -12.79
CA LYS A 261 -16.12 -2.14 -13.74
C LYS A 261 -14.80 -2.81 -13.28
N PRO A 262 -14.81 -4.06 -12.77
CA PRO A 262 -13.66 -4.63 -12.05
C PRO A 262 -12.55 -5.21 -12.94
N LEU A 263 -12.75 -5.31 -14.27
CA LEU A 263 -11.88 -6.09 -15.17
C LEU A 263 -10.40 -5.67 -15.12
N PHE A 264 -10.14 -4.36 -15.09
CA PHE A 264 -8.79 -3.81 -15.01
C PHE A 264 -8.04 -4.30 -13.75
N TYR A 265 -8.71 -4.25 -12.60
CA TYR A 265 -8.15 -4.68 -11.32
C TYR A 265 -7.98 -6.21 -11.26
N LEU A 266 -8.86 -6.98 -11.90
CA LEU A 266 -8.71 -8.43 -11.99
C LEU A 266 -7.43 -8.80 -12.74
N VAL A 267 -7.17 -8.17 -13.88
CA VAL A 267 -6.00 -8.49 -14.73
C VAL A 267 -4.69 -7.99 -14.13
N ASN A 268 -4.68 -6.78 -13.55
CA ASN A 268 -3.44 -6.15 -13.11
C ASN A 268 -3.10 -6.39 -11.63
N LEU A 269 -4.08 -6.67 -10.77
CA LEU A 269 -3.84 -6.89 -9.34
C LEU A 269 -4.03 -8.36 -8.95
N ILE A 270 -5.18 -8.95 -9.29
CA ILE A 270 -5.54 -10.29 -8.79
C ILE A 270 -4.78 -11.39 -9.54
N ILE A 271 -4.70 -11.35 -10.88
CA ILE A 271 -3.99 -12.39 -11.66
C ILE A 271 -2.48 -12.48 -11.30
N PRO A 272 -1.70 -11.38 -11.24
CA PRO A 272 -0.29 -11.46 -10.87
C PRO A 272 -0.08 -11.99 -9.46
N THR A 273 -0.97 -11.62 -8.52
CA THR A 273 -0.96 -12.15 -7.15
C THR A 273 -1.18 -13.66 -7.12
N CYS A 274 -2.17 -14.15 -7.86
CA CYS A 274 -2.42 -15.58 -8.02
C CYS A 274 -1.21 -16.31 -8.64
N ILE A 275 -0.52 -15.69 -9.60
CA ILE A 275 0.71 -16.26 -10.19
C ILE A 275 1.84 -16.33 -9.17
N ILE A 276 2.10 -15.25 -8.42
CA ILE A 276 3.17 -15.21 -7.40
C ILE A 276 2.93 -16.25 -6.30
N THR A 277 1.69 -16.36 -5.82
CA THR A 277 1.30 -17.39 -4.85
C THR A 277 1.43 -18.80 -5.44
N LEU A 278 1.13 -19.01 -6.72
CA LEU A 278 1.34 -20.29 -7.40
C LEU A 278 2.84 -20.62 -7.57
N ILE A 279 3.70 -19.64 -7.82
CA ILE A 279 5.16 -19.84 -7.82
C ILE A 279 5.65 -20.32 -6.45
N SER A 280 5.07 -19.80 -5.35
CA SER A 280 5.40 -20.30 -4.00
C SER A 280 5.02 -21.79 -3.83
N ILE A 281 3.98 -22.26 -4.51
CA ILE A 281 3.57 -23.67 -4.53
C ILE A 281 4.59 -24.55 -5.27
N VAL A 282 5.16 -24.07 -6.38
CA VAL A 282 6.20 -24.79 -7.14
C VAL A 282 7.42 -25.09 -6.26
N GLY A 283 7.70 -24.23 -5.27
CA GLY A 283 8.73 -24.46 -4.25
C GLY A 283 8.57 -25.77 -3.46
N PHE A 284 7.32 -26.23 -3.23
CA PHE A 284 7.04 -27.52 -2.58
C PHE A 284 7.20 -28.73 -3.52
N PHE A 285 7.12 -28.52 -4.84
CA PHE A 285 7.27 -29.60 -5.83
C PHE A 285 8.71 -29.86 -6.23
N MET A 286 9.60 -28.89 -6.02
CA MET A 286 11.02 -29.03 -6.36
C MET A 286 11.60 -30.24 -5.61
N PRO A 287 11.96 -31.33 -6.32
CA PRO A 287 12.19 -32.62 -5.71
C PRO A 287 13.38 -32.58 -4.75
N SER A 288 13.15 -33.10 -3.55
CA SER A 288 14.10 -33.18 -2.44
C SER A 288 15.24 -34.20 -2.66
N SER A 289 15.53 -34.54 -3.93
CA SER A 289 16.47 -35.57 -4.39
C SER A 289 17.88 -35.34 -3.83
N ALA A 290 18.58 -36.43 -3.56
CA ALA A 290 19.75 -36.55 -2.69
C ALA A 290 21.05 -35.81 -3.10
N SER A 291 20.98 -34.72 -3.88
CA SER A 291 22.14 -33.93 -4.32
C SER A 291 21.87 -32.42 -4.27
N GLY A 292 22.53 -31.72 -3.34
CA GLY A 292 22.92 -30.30 -3.49
C GLY A 292 21.86 -29.19 -3.34
N GLU A 293 20.69 -29.27 -3.97
CA GLU A 293 19.86 -28.09 -4.30
C GLU A 293 18.77 -27.72 -3.28
N ARG A 294 18.92 -28.15 -2.02
CA ARG A 294 17.84 -28.14 -1.01
C ARG A 294 17.44 -26.76 -0.43
N HIS A 295 18.19 -25.68 -0.71
CA HIS A 295 18.08 -24.39 -0.02
C HIS A 295 17.44 -23.25 -0.84
N GLU A 296 17.29 -23.42 -2.16
CA GLU A 296 16.64 -22.42 -3.03
C GLU A 296 15.15 -22.25 -2.68
N LYS A 297 14.52 -23.26 -2.04
CA LYS A 297 13.14 -23.23 -1.55
C LYS A 297 12.88 -22.06 -0.59
N ILE A 298 13.80 -21.80 0.35
CA ILE A 298 13.64 -20.72 1.36
C ILE A 298 13.86 -19.37 0.68
N SER A 299 14.85 -19.25 -0.21
CA SER A 299 15.12 -18.03 -0.97
C SER A 299 13.93 -17.64 -1.88
N LEU A 300 13.33 -18.62 -2.57
CA LEU A 300 12.09 -18.43 -3.34
C LEU A 300 10.93 -17.96 -2.45
N GLY A 301 10.82 -18.53 -1.24
CA GLY A 301 9.86 -18.11 -0.23
C GLY A 301 9.99 -16.65 0.18
N ILE A 302 11.21 -16.18 0.47
CA ILE A 302 11.45 -14.79 0.88
C ILE A 302 11.24 -13.82 -0.29
N THR A 303 11.72 -14.15 -1.48
CA THR A 303 11.54 -13.31 -2.67
C THR A 303 10.07 -13.15 -3.07
N THR A 304 9.26 -14.21 -2.92
CA THR A 304 7.80 -14.13 -3.11
C THR A 304 7.12 -13.30 -2.03
N LEU A 305 7.54 -13.38 -0.75
CA LEU A 305 7.04 -12.51 0.32
C LEU A 305 7.35 -11.03 0.09
N LEU A 306 8.57 -10.72 -0.35
CA LEU A 306 8.94 -9.36 -0.72
C LEU A 306 8.06 -8.84 -1.87
N SER A 307 7.96 -9.60 -2.95
CA SER A 307 7.15 -9.23 -4.11
C SER A 307 5.69 -8.95 -3.71
N MET A 308 5.12 -9.82 -2.87
CA MET A 308 3.77 -9.65 -2.34
C MET A 308 3.62 -8.42 -1.42
N SER A 309 4.63 -8.13 -0.59
CA SER A 309 4.61 -6.97 0.30
C SER A 309 4.72 -5.66 -0.49
N ILE A 310 5.55 -5.61 -1.53
CA ILE A 310 5.66 -4.45 -2.43
C ILE A 310 4.35 -4.25 -3.20
N LEU A 311 3.73 -5.31 -3.72
CA LEU A 311 2.44 -5.22 -4.39
C LEU A 311 1.33 -4.71 -3.46
N MET A 312 1.29 -5.19 -2.21
CA MET A 312 0.33 -4.70 -1.22
C MET A 312 0.48 -3.19 -0.98
N LEU A 313 1.72 -2.71 -0.84
CA LEU A 313 1.99 -1.29 -0.63
C LEU A 313 1.66 -0.44 -1.87
N MET A 314 2.03 -0.90 -3.06
CA MET A 314 1.65 -0.22 -4.32
C MET A 314 0.13 -0.09 -4.46
N VAL A 315 -0.62 -1.14 -4.12
CA VAL A 315 -2.09 -1.12 -4.15
C VAL A 315 -2.66 -0.19 -3.08
N SER A 316 -2.01 -0.16 -1.92
CA SER A 316 -2.37 0.71 -0.80
C SER A 316 -2.23 2.19 -1.13
N ASP A 317 -1.23 2.58 -1.92
CA ASP A 317 -1.02 3.98 -2.38
C ASP A 317 -2.10 4.44 -3.38
N GLN A 318 -2.79 3.50 -4.03
CA GLN A 318 -3.89 3.79 -4.96
C GLN A 318 -5.27 3.83 -4.27
N MET A 319 -5.31 3.64 -2.95
CA MET A 319 -6.54 3.65 -2.15
C MET A 319 -6.45 4.72 -1.06
N PRO A 320 -7.57 5.30 -0.64
CA PRO A 320 -7.58 6.17 0.53
C PRO A 320 -7.11 5.39 1.76
N THR A 321 -6.41 6.10 2.63
CA THR A 321 -5.84 5.68 3.92
C THR A 321 -6.97 5.42 4.94
N THR A 322 -7.77 4.40 4.68
CA THR A 322 -8.93 4.06 5.51
C THR A 322 -8.54 3.12 6.65
N SER A 323 -8.97 3.47 7.85
CA SER A 323 -8.66 2.73 9.08
C SER A 323 -9.90 2.16 9.79
N THR A 324 -11.10 2.51 9.30
CA THR A 324 -12.39 2.05 9.82
C THR A 324 -12.68 0.59 9.44
N PHE A 325 -12.22 0.17 8.27
CA PHE A 325 -12.30 -1.19 7.78
C PHE A 325 -11.08 -1.53 6.92
N ILE A 326 -10.77 -2.82 6.81
CA ILE A 326 -9.78 -3.33 5.84
C ILE A 326 -10.55 -3.72 4.57
N PRO A 327 -10.23 -3.17 3.38
CA PRO A 327 -10.85 -3.56 2.13
C PRO A 327 -10.73 -5.08 1.85
N LEU A 328 -11.67 -5.66 1.12
CA LEU A 328 -11.68 -7.08 0.75
C LEU A 328 -10.35 -7.50 0.08
N ILE A 329 -9.81 -6.65 -0.79
CA ILE A 329 -8.51 -6.86 -1.45
C ILE A 329 -7.35 -6.88 -0.43
N GLY A 330 -7.41 -6.07 0.62
CA GLY A 330 -6.43 -6.06 1.71
C GLY A 330 -6.46 -7.36 2.50
N TRP A 331 -7.65 -7.88 2.82
CA TRP A 331 -7.80 -9.21 3.41
C TRP A 331 -7.24 -10.33 2.52
N PHE A 332 -7.43 -10.23 1.21
CA PHE A 332 -6.85 -11.16 0.24
C PHE A 332 -5.31 -11.11 0.26
N TYR A 333 -4.69 -9.93 0.16
CA TYR A 333 -3.24 -9.79 0.23
C TYR A 333 -2.66 -10.26 1.57
N LEU A 334 -3.28 -9.88 2.69
CA LEU A 334 -2.86 -10.30 4.02
C LEU A 334 -2.94 -11.83 4.17
N ALA A 335 -4.03 -12.45 3.71
CA ALA A 335 -4.18 -13.90 3.73
C ALA A 335 -3.10 -14.59 2.87
N MET A 336 -2.78 -14.06 1.68
CA MET A 336 -1.73 -14.61 0.82
C MET A 336 -0.33 -14.47 1.43
N ILE A 337 -0.02 -13.32 2.05
CA ILE A 337 1.25 -13.13 2.77
C ILE A 337 1.36 -14.12 3.93
N ILE A 338 0.31 -14.29 4.74
CA ILE A 338 0.28 -15.27 5.85
C ILE A 338 0.46 -16.69 5.31
N LEU A 339 -0.23 -17.06 4.23
CA LEU A 339 -0.09 -18.39 3.62
C LEU A 339 1.35 -18.65 3.17
N ILE A 340 1.92 -17.76 2.35
CA ILE A 340 3.30 -17.92 1.86
C ILE A 340 4.25 -18.04 3.06
N SER A 341 4.06 -17.22 4.09
CA SER A 341 4.88 -17.25 5.31
C SER A 341 4.82 -18.58 6.04
N MET A 342 3.61 -19.11 6.27
CA MET A 342 3.42 -20.44 6.84
C MET A 342 4.09 -21.51 5.99
N GLY A 343 4.04 -21.37 4.66
CA GLY A 343 4.72 -22.28 3.73
C GLY A 343 6.25 -22.23 3.81
N THR A 344 6.84 -21.04 3.95
CA THR A 344 8.29 -20.89 4.12
C THR A 344 8.79 -21.40 5.47
N ILE A 345 8.03 -21.18 6.55
CA ILE A 345 8.37 -21.64 7.90
C ILE A 345 8.29 -23.16 7.97
N THR A 346 7.21 -23.76 7.46
CA THR A 346 7.07 -25.23 7.39
C THR A 346 8.17 -25.87 6.55
N SER A 347 8.52 -25.28 5.40
CA SER A 347 9.66 -25.73 4.59
C SER A 347 10.98 -25.68 5.36
N SER A 348 11.20 -24.61 6.15
CA SER A 348 12.38 -24.47 7.01
C SER A 348 12.44 -25.54 8.10
N ILE A 349 11.29 -25.88 8.72
CA ILE A 349 11.17 -26.95 9.71
C ILE A 349 11.43 -28.32 9.07
N ILE A 350 10.87 -28.60 7.90
CA ILE A 350 11.08 -29.86 7.16
C ILE A 350 12.57 -30.07 6.85
N ILE A 351 13.26 -29.02 6.40
CA ILE A 351 14.72 -29.06 6.20
C ILE A 351 15.45 -29.37 7.52
N GLY A 352 14.98 -28.81 8.64
CA GLY A 352 15.50 -29.12 9.98
C GLY A 352 15.35 -30.60 10.36
N ILE A 353 14.17 -31.19 10.12
CA ILE A 353 13.86 -32.59 10.43
C ILE A 353 14.72 -33.55 9.60
N GLN A 354 14.86 -33.31 8.29
CA GLN A 354 15.72 -34.13 7.42
C GLN A 354 17.18 -34.13 7.88
N LYS A 355 17.63 -33.01 8.47
CA LYS A 355 18.99 -32.89 8.99
C LYS A 355 19.18 -33.69 10.27
N MET A 356 18.14 -33.90 11.08
CA MET A 356 18.20 -34.79 12.24
C MET A 356 18.48 -36.25 11.83
N GLY A 357 17.92 -36.72 10.70
CA GLY A 357 18.21 -38.06 10.16
C GLY A 357 19.68 -38.32 9.83
N ARG A 358 20.47 -37.28 9.52
CA ARG A 358 21.91 -37.42 9.25
C ARG A 358 22.74 -37.69 10.51
N LEU A 359 22.19 -37.42 11.71
CA LEU A 359 22.86 -37.66 13.00
C LEU A 359 22.84 -39.15 13.41
N GLY A 360 21.93 -39.96 12.85
CA GLY A 360 21.95 -41.43 12.95
C GLY A 360 21.14 -42.03 14.09
N GLU A 361 20.38 -41.24 14.85
CA GLU A 361 19.36 -41.77 15.78
C GLU A 361 18.11 -42.19 15.00
N ARG A 362 17.54 -43.37 15.28
CA ARG A 362 16.28 -43.84 14.67
C ARG A 362 15.07 -43.09 15.24
N LEU A 363 13.97 -43.02 14.48
CA LEU A 363 12.75 -42.37 14.96
C LEU A 363 12.11 -43.14 16.12
N SER A 364 11.44 -42.42 17.03
CA SER A 364 10.71 -43.07 18.11
C SER A 364 9.51 -43.86 17.56
N PRO A 365 9.15 -45.01 18.19
CA PRO A 365 8.04 -45.86 17.72
C PRO A 365 6.68 -45.14 17.67
N CYS A 366 6.50 -44.10 18.48
CA CYS A 366 5.30 -43.25 18.46
C CYS A 366 5.26 -42.37 17.20
N VAL A 367 6.39 -41.73 16.85
CA VAL A 367 6.49 -40.88 15.65
C VAL A 367 6.35 -41.73 14.39
N VAL A 368 6.92 -42.94 14.36
CA VAL A 368 6.74 -43.88 13.23
C VAL A 368 5.25 -44.23 13.02
N ARG A 369 4.50 -44.50 14.08
CA ARG A 369 3.04 -44.72 14.01
C ARG A 369 2.28 -43.49 13.50
N MET A 370 2.63 -42.30 13.99
CA MET A 370 2.04 -41.05 13.53
C MET A 370 2.32 -40.82 12.04
N THR A 371 3.56 -41.00 11.58
CA THR A 371 3.93 -40.88 10.17
C THR A 371 3.23 -41.90 9.29
N TRP A 372 2.95 -43.09 9.82
CA TRP A 372 2.20 -44.13 9.11
C TRP A 372 0.77 -43.66 8.81
N CYS A 373 0.10 -43.07 9.81
CA CYS A 373 -1.23 -42.47 9.65
C CYS A 373 -1.21 -41.31 8.64
N LEU A 374 -0.27 -40.37 8.77
CA LEU A 374 -0.12 -39.23 7.86
C LEU A 374 0.27 -39.65 6.43
N SER A 375 1.07 -40.72 6.28
CA SER A 375 1.45 -41.30 4.99
C SER A 375 0.25 -41.91 4.25
N SER A 376 -0.72 -42.45 5.00
CA SER A 376 -1.98 -42.93 4.43
C SER A 376 -2.82 -41.77 3.89
N MET A 377 -2.89 -40.63 4.59
CA MET A 377 -3.59 -39.43 4.12
C MET A 377 -2.90 -38.75 2.92
N SER A 378 -1.58 -38.84 2.81
CA SER A 378 -0.77 -38.15 1.79
C SER A 378 -0.34 -39.04 0.61
N PHE A 379 -0.79 -40.30 0.55
CA PHE A 379 -0.44 -41.30 -0.48
C PHE A 379 1.07 -41.49 -0.69
N VAL A 380 1.87 -41.35 0.37
CA VAL A 380 3.33 -41.55 0.30
C VAL A 380 3.66 -43.04 0.47
N ARG A 381 4.61 -43.55 -0.33
CA ARG A 381 5.03 -44.96 -0.27
C ARG A 381 5.92 -45.22 0.94
N ILE A 382 5.59 -46.24 1.73
CA ILE A 382 6.36 -46.64 2.92
C ILE A 382 7.74 -47.21 2.49
N PRO A 383 8.83 -46.87 3.19
CA PRO A 383 10.16 -47.46 2.96
C PRO A 383 10.15 -48.99 3.10
N ARG A 384 10.92 -49.70 2.25
CA ARG A 384 10.94 -51.19 2.23
C ARG A 384 11.31 -51.83 3.57
N HIS A 385 12.35 -51.33 4.24
CA HIS A 385 12.82 -51.88 5.52
C HIS A 385 11.76 -51.82 6.65
N LEU A 386 10.98 -50.73 6.76
CA LEU A 386 9.88 -50.63 7.73
C LEU A 386 8.69 -51.55 7.37
N ARG A 387 8.53 -51.87 6.08
CA ARG A 387 7.51 -52.83 5.62
C ARG A 387 7.95 -54.26 5.92
N GLU A 388 9.24 -54.58 5.77
CA GLU A 388 9.81 -55.87 6.09
C GLU A 388 9.80 -56.12 7.62
N GLU A 389 10.22 -55.14 8.45
CA GLU A 389 10.13 -55.22 9.92
C GLU A 389 8.67 -55.43 10.39
N ALA A 390 7.68 -54.75 9.78
CA ALA A 390 6.26 -54.95 10.13
C ALA A 390 5.68 -56.30 9.69
N ILE A 391 6.24 -56.92 8.63
CA ILE A 391 5.85 -58.26 8.18
C ILE A 391 6.50 -59.32 9.10
N ASP A 392 7.75 -59.14 9.51
CA ASP A 392 8.44 -60.03 10.46
C ASP A 392 7.76 -60.03 11.85
N ASP A 393 7.39 -58.86 12.38
CA ASP A 393 6.62 -58.75 13.64
C ASP A 393 5.25 -59.45 13.54
N SER A 394 4.63 -59.45 12.35
CA SER A 394 3.37 -60.16 12.11
C SER A 394 3.54 -61.67 11.94
N LEU A 395 4.71 -62.13 11.50
CA LEU A 395 5.08 -63.54 11.38
C LEU A 395 5.49 -64.13 12.73
N GLU A 396 6.21 -63.38 13.58
CA GLU A 396 6.50 -63.79 14.97
C GLU A 396 5.23 -63.88 15.84
N GLY A 397 4.21 -63.07 15.55
CA GLY A 397 2.90 -63.14 16.21
C GLY A 397 2.03 -64.36 15.83
N ILE A 398 2.40 -65.11 14.77
CA ILE A 398 1.60 -66.22 14.23
C ILE A 398 2.21 -67.61 14.56
N ASP A 399 3.40 -67.69 15.17
CA ASP A 399 4.08 -68.98 15.37
C ASP A 399 4.27 -69.40 16.84
N PRO A 400 3.26 -70.03 17.48
CA PRO A 400 3.37 -70.53 18.85
C PRO A 400 4.24 -71.80 19.00
N THR A 401 4.84 -72.32 17.92
CA THR A 401 5.50 -73.64 17.95
C THR A 401 7.00 -73.63 18.27
N ILE A 402 7.69 -72.49 18.17
CA ILE A 402 9.15 -72.43 18.36
C ILE A 402 9.56 -72.24 19.84
N GLU A 403 8.74 -71.56 20.66
CA GLU A 403 8.99 -71.47 22.11
C GLU A 403 8.81 -72.81 22.84
N ALA A 404 7.96 -73.70 22.33
CA ALA A 404 7.76 -75.03 22.89
C ALA A 404 8.97 -75.95 22.63
N TYR A 405 9.61 -75.84 21.45
CA TYR A 405 10.77 -76.65 21.08
C TYR A 405 12.05 -76.26 21.86
N GLN A 406 12.20 -74.96 22.17
CA GLN A 406 13.34 -74.47 22.97
C GLN A 406 13.16 -74.68 24.49
N ARG A 407 11.92 -74.77 25.01
CA ARG A 407 11.67 -75.19 26.41
C ARG A 407 11.80 -76.71 26.59
N MET A 408 11.45 -77.53 25.60
CA MET A 408 11.57 -79.00 25.72
C MET A 408 13.01 -79.54 25.65
N SER A 409 13.95 -78.85 25.01
CA SER A 409 15.35 -79.32 24.90
C SER A 409 16.21 -79.05 26.15
N ARG A 410 15.72 -78.32 27.16
CA ARG A 410 16.42 -78.08 28.44
C ARG A 410 15.94 -78.96 29.60
N GLY A 411 14.93 -79.81 29.39
CA GLY A 411 14.27 -80.57 30.45
C GLY A 411 14.05 -82.04 30.13
N ALA A 412 15.02 -82.75 29.57
CA ALA A 412 14.93 -84.21 29.41
C ALA A 412 16.31 -84.88 29.38
N ARG A 413 17.05 -84.78 30.50
CA ARG A 413 18.05 -85.79 30.87
C ARG A 413 17.45 -86.65 31.99
N SER A 414 16.52 -87.54 31.64
CA SER A 414 16.29 -88.79 32.39
C SER A 414 15.21 -89.66 31.71
N SER A 415 15.60 -90.90 31.41
CA SER A 415 14.78 -92.12 31.50
C SER A 415 13.64 -92.41 30.50
N LYS A 416 13.95 -93.41 29.64
CA LYS A 416 13.22 -94.65 29.29
C LYS A 416 11.74 -94.67 28.88
N ASP A 417 11.55 -95.50 27.84
CA ASP A 417 10.43 -96.40 27.51
C ASP A 417 9.39 -95.97 26.47
N TRP A 418 9.24 -96.87 25.48
CA TRP A 418 8.09 -97.30 24.66
C TRP A 418 7.05 -96.24 24.24
N GLY A 419 6.59 -96.12 23.00
CA GLY A 419 6.45 -97.08 21.91
C GLY A 419 5.00 -97.03 21.40
N LYS A 420 4.85 -96.87 20.06
CA LYS A 420 3.73 -97.30 19.19
C LYS A 420 2.47 -96.42 19.00
N ASP A 421 1.99 -96.57 17.75
CA ASP A 421 0.67 -96.31 17.13
C ASP A 421 0.36 -94.85 16.72
N ALA A 422 0.60 -94.43 15.47
CA ALA A 422 -0.08 -94.77 14.20
C ALA A 422 -1.51 -94.22 14.10
N THR A 423 -1.76 -93.26 13.19
CA THR A 423 -2.60 -93.41 11.98
C THR A 423 -2.71 -92.08 11.20
N LEU A 424 -2.20 -92.12 9.97
CA LEU A 424 -2.57 -91.34 8.76
C LEU A 424 -4.01 -91.71 8.30
N PRO A 425 -4.56 -91.26 7.15
CA PRO A 425 -4.20 -90.20 6.17
C PRO A 425 -5.45 -89.30 5.86
N THR A 426 -5.54 -88.34 4.92
CA THR A 426 -5.52 -88.49 3.45
C THR A 426 -5.84 -87.15 2.76
N HIS A 427 -5.08 -86.88 1.70
CA HIS A 427 -5.48 -86.33 0.37
C HIS A 427 -6.06 -84.90 0.26
N ALA A 428 -5.74 -84.09 -0.75
CA ALA A 428 -5.04 -84.37 -2.02
C ALA A 428 -4.65 -83.06 -2.76
N THR A 429 -3.54 -83.17 -3.51
CA THR A 429 -3.27 -82.62 -4.87
C THR A 429 -3.26 -81.09 -5.07
N GLY A 430 -2.24 -80.44 -5.63
CA GLY A 430 -1.03 -80.87 -6.33
C GLY A 430 -0.82 -80.03 -7.60
N GLN A 431 0.34 -79.38 -7.73
CA GLN A 431 1.15 -79.24 -8.96
C GLN A 431 2.26 -78.18 -8.79
N SER A 432 3.51 -78.64 -8.94
CA SER A 432 4.76 -77.89 -9.14
C SER A 432 5.04 -77.74 -10.67
N PRO A 433 6.24 -77.37 -11.20
CA PRO A 433 7.48 -76.83 -10.61
C PRO A 433 8.18 -75.71 -11.45
N VAL A 434 9.39 -75.30 -11.02
CA VAL A 434 10.60 -74.93 -11.82
C VAL A 434 11.08 -73.44 -11.79
N GLU A 435 12.17 -73.29 -11.00
CA GLU A 435 13.47 -72.59 -11.22
C GLU A 435 13.61 -71.07 -11.40
N GLY A 436 14.57 -70.49 -10.66
CA GLY A 436 15.18 -69.20 -10.98
C GLY A 436 16.05 -68.57 -9.88
N ALA A 437 17.26 -69.11 -9.65
CA ALA A 437 18.44 -68.47 -9.06
C ALA A 437 18.48 -68.15 -7.54
N ALA A 438 18.81 -69.18 -6.74
CA ALA A 438 19.53 -69.03 -5.47
C ALA A 438 20.94 -69.61 -5.63
N GLN A 439 21.91 -68.76 -5.98
CA GLN A 439 23.34 -69.10 -5.92
C GLN A 439 24.15 -67.79 -5.88
N LEU A 440 24.66 -67.44 -4.70
CA LEU A 440 26.07 -67.14 -4.43
C LEU A 440 26.22 -66.52 -3.02
N LEU A 441 27.19 -67.05 -2.26
CA LEU A 441 27.67 -66.63 -0.93
C LEU A 441 27.11 -67.36 0.31
N HIS A 442 26.89 -68.67 0.20
CA HIS A 442 27.26 -69.58 1.30
C HIS A 442 28.50 -70.36 0.89
N ALA A 443 29.67 -69.77 1.14
CA ALA A 443 30.94 -70.49 1.18
C ALA A 443 31.85 -69.85 2.23
N SER A 444 32.38 -70.70 3.11
CA SER A 444 33.37 -70.44 4.15
C SER A 444 32.86 -69.79 5.45
N ASN A 445 32.37 -70.61 6.37
CA ASN A 445 32.99 -70.75 7.70
C ASN A 445 32.24 -71.82 8.51
N ASN A 446 32.63 -73.08 8.31
CA ASN A 446 32.59 -74.07 9.36
C ASN A 446 34.00 -74.67 9.44
N ASN A 447 34.49 -74.78 10.68
CA ASN A 447 35.78 -75.31 11.11
C ASN A 447 37.00 -74.38 10.96
N GLU A 448 37.15 -73.49 11.93
CA GLU A 448 38.45 -73.22 12.58
C GLU A 448 38.20 -72.73 14.01
N GLY A 449 37.68 -73.64 14.84
CA GLY A 449 37.78 -73.56 16.29
C GLY A 449 39.10 -74.20 16.71
N ALA A 450 40.22 -73.51 16.48
CA ALA A 450 41.49 -73.82 17.12
C ALA A 450 41.98 -72.55 17.80
N ASN A 451 42.10 -72.61 19.13
CA ASN A 451 42.68 -71.56 19.96
C ASN A 451 44.13 -71.31 19.55
N ASP A 452 44.35 -70.43 18.58
CA ASP A 452 45.68 -69.89 18.31
C ASP A 452 45.85 -68.59 19.11
N HIS A 453 46.60 -68.67 20.21
CA HIS A 453 46.96 -67.54 21.09
C HIS A 453 48.04 -66.64 20.47
N SER A 454 48.19 -66.64 19.15
CA SER A 454 49.12 -65.73 18.46
C SER A 454 48.59 -64.29 18.49
N PRO A 455 49.46 -63.26 18.66
CA PRO A 455 49.05 -61.86 18.66
C PRO A 455 48.29 -61.43 17.39
N LEU A 456 48.50 -62.14 16.29
CA LEU A 456 47.87 -61.92 14.99
C LEU A 456 46.42 -62.44 14.92
N GLY A 457 46.11 -63.55 15.59
CA GLY A 457 44.75 -64.12 15.66
C GLY A 457 43.78 -63.27 16.48
N VAL A 458 44.26 -62.77 17.63
CA VAL A 458 43.52 -61.81 18.48
C VAL A 458 43.29 -60.50 17.73
N PHE A 459 44.29 -60.03 16.98
CA PHE A 459 44.18 -58.83 16.14
C PHE A 459 43.14 -59.01 15.00
N LYS A 460 43.16 -60.15 14.29
CA LYS A 460 42.15 -60.46 13.25
C LYS A 460 40.73 -60.49 13.82
N SER A 461 40.53 -61.16 14.96
CA SER A 461 39.24 -61.22 15.66
C SER A 461 38.74 -59.82 16.10
N ALA A 462 39.63 -58.99 16.65
CA ALA A 462 39.31 -57.63 17.06
C ALA A 462 38.99 -56.71 15.87
N VAL A 463 39.74 -56.81 14.77
CA VAL A 463 39.50 -56.06 13.53
C VAL A 463 38.18 -56.46 12.87
N ILE A 464 37.86 -57.76 12.82
CA ILE A 464 36.59 -58.27 12.28
C ILE A 464 35.41 -57.79 13.16
N LYS A 465 35.56 -57.82 14.49
CA LYS A 465 34.56 -57.31 15.42
C LYS A 465 34.35 -55.80 15.28
N GLN A 466 35.42 -55.04 15.08
CA GLN A 466 35.35 -53.60 14.85
C GLN A 466 34.75 -53.27 13.48
N GLN A 467 35.08 -54.02 12.42
CA GLN A 467 34.46 -53.88 11.10
C GLN A 467 32.96 -54.22 11.12
N LYS A 468 32.54 -55.26 11.85
CA LYS A 468 31.11 -55.58 12.06
C LYS A 468 30.38 -54.48 12.82
N MET A 469 30.98 -53.94 13.88
CA MET A 469 30.36 -52.81 14.60
C MET A 469 30.28 -51.54 13.74
N LEU A 470 31.28 -51.24 12.92
CA LEU A 470 31.27 -50.12 11.97
C LEU A 470 30.27 -50.32 10.83
N ALA A 471 30.13 -51.55 10.33
CA ALA A 471 29.16 -51.91 9.31
C ALA A 471 27.73 -51.75 9.84
N ASN A 472 27.42 -52.31 11.02
CA ASN A 472 26.13 -52.13 11.68
C ASN A 472 25.82 -50.64 11.95
N ALA A 473 26.77 -49.88 12.50
CA ALA A 473 26.56 -48.45 12.77
C ALA A 473 26.32 -47.62 11.49
N LYS A 474 26.98 -47.98 10.38
CA LYS A 474 26.76 -47.36 9.07
C LYS A 474 25.38 -47.71 8.52
N GLU A 475 24.92 -48.95 8.73
CA GLU A 475 23.63 -49.44 8.32
C GLU A 475 22.47 -48.78 9.10
N THR A 476 22.58 -48.71 10.43
CA THR A 476 21.60 -48.02 11.29
C THR A 476 21.44 -46.55 10.90
N ARG A 477 22.54 -45.88 10.54
CA ARG A 477 22.50 -44.49 10.05
C ARG A 477 21.78 -44.34 8.71
N ILE A 478 21.95 -45.30 7.80
CA ILE A 478 21.26 -45.32 6.50
C ILE A 478 19.75 -45.54 6.70
N PHE A 479 19.36 -46.41 7.64
CA PHE A 479 17.96 -46.60 8.00
C PHE A 479 17.36 -45.35 8.63
N ALA A 480 17.99 -44.78 9.67
CA ALA A 480 17.55 -43.53 10.28
C ALA A 480 17.38 -42.39 9.24
N MET A 481 18.33 -42.23 8.33
CA MET A 481 18.23 -41.24 7.26
C MET A 481 17.00 -41.46 6.36
N ARG A 482 16.72 -42.72 5.98
CA ARG A 482 15.53 -43.07 5.19
C ARG A 482 14.22 -42.86 5.94
N GLU A 483 14.18 -43.12 7.25
CA GLU A 483 13.00 -42.90 8.09
C GLU A 483 12.70 -41.39 8.22
N TYR A 484 13.70 -40.54 8.47
CA TYR A 484 13.55 -39.08 8.56
C TYR A 484 13.25 -38.44 7.19
N ASP A 485 13.85 -38.93 6.11
CA ASP A 485 13.50 -38.49 4.74
C ASP A 485 12.06 -38.87 4.39
N TRP A 486 11.57 -40.03 4.86
CA TRP A 486 10.17 -40.42 4.74
C TRP A 486 9.24 -39.51 5.56
N LEU A 487 9.52 -39.27 6.85
CA LEU A 487 8.78 -38.30 7.68
C LEU A 487 8.72 -36.93 7.01
N ALA A 488 9.85 -36.43 6.51
CA ALA A 488 9.92 -35.14 5.86
C ALA A 488 9.11 -35.09 4.57
N THR A 489 9.14 -36.15 3.76
CA THR A 489 8.32 -36.25 2.53
C THR A 489 6.83 -36.28 2.88
N VAL A 490 6.43 -37.00 3.92
CA VAL A 490 5.04 -37.03 4.42
C VAL A 490 4.61 -35.64 4.89
N LEU A 491 5.42 -34.96 5.71
CA LEU A 491 5.15 -33.60 6.16
C LEU A 491 5.09 -32.59 5.01
N GLU A 492 5.99 -32.70 4.02
CA GLU A 492 6.00 -31.86 2.82
C GLU A 492 4.71 -32.02 2.01
N ARG A 493 4.24 -33.27 1.80
CA ARG A 493 2.99 -33.56 1.09
C ARG A 493 1.75 -33.14 1.87
N CYS A 494 1.70 -33.38 3.18
CA CYS A 494 0.60 -32.92 4.04
C CYS A 494 0.52 -31.39 4.08
N SER A 495 1.66 -30.71 4.24
CA SER A 495 1.74 -29.24 4.25
C SER A 495 1.34 -28.66 2.90
N PHE A 496 1.75 -29.30 1.80
CA PHE A 496 1.33 -28.93 0.45
C PHE A 496 -0.19 -29.08 0.25
N ILE A 497 -0.80 -30.20 0.67
CA ILE A 497 -2.25 -30.41 0.55
C ILE A 497 -2.99 -29.34 1.36
N LEU A 498 -2.57 -29.09 2.59
CA LEU A 498 -3.14 -28.05 3.44
C LEU A 498 -3.01 -26.66 2.79
N PHE A 499 -1.81 -26.31 2.32
CA PHE A 499 -1.55 -25.04 1.65
C PHE A 499 -2.42 -24.89 0.40
N PHE A 500 -2.52 -25.93 -0.43
CA PHE A 500 -3.30 -25.90 -1.67
C PHE A 500 -4.80 -25.76 -1.38
N VAL A 501 -5.32 -26.47 -0.37
CA VAL A 501 -6.73 -26.34 0.05
C VAL A 501 -7.00 -24.92 0.57
N LEU A 502 -6.12 -24.39 1.41
CA LEU A 502 -6.25 -23.01 1.92
C LEU A 502 -6.11 -21.98 0.80
N PHE A 503 -5.18 -22.17 -0.14
CA PHE A 503 -5.00 -21.30 -1.30
C PHE A 503 -6.24 -21.30 -2.18
N MET A 504 -6.77 -22.47 -2.54
CA MET A 504 -7.99 -22.57 -3.35
C MET A 504 -9.19 -21.97 -2.60
N GLY A 505 -9.32 -22.23 -1.30
CA GLY A 505 -10.37 -21.66 -0.46
C GLY A 505 -10.30 -20.13 -0.36
N LEU A 506 -9.11 -19.55 -0.17
CA LEU A 506 -8.93 -18.11 -0.01
C LEU A 506 -8.94 -17.38 -1.36
N SER A 507 -8.26 -17.92 -2.37
CA SER A 507 -8.16 -17.33 -3.71
C SER A 507 -9.48 -17.35 -4.46
N LEU A 508 -10.20 -18.48 -4.43
CA LEU A 508 -11.52 -18.56 -5.06
C LEU A 508 -12.61 -18.02 -4.15
N GLY A 509 -12.55 -18.26 -2.83
CA GLY A 509 -13.63 -17.89 -1.91
C GLY A 509 -13.78 -16.39 -1.74
N ILE A 510 -12.71 -15.67 -1.37
CA ILE A 510 -12.78 -14.22 -1.10
C ILE A 510 -13.19 -13.46 -2.37
N ASN A 511 -12.60 -13.83 -3.51
CA ASN A 511 -12.92 -13.22 -4.80
C ASN A 511 -14.33 -13.60 -5.31
N ALA A 512 -14.81 -14.82 -5.04
CA ALA A 512 -16.17 -15.23 -5.37
C ALA A 512 -17.23 -14.51 -4.52
N ILE A 513 -16.97 -14.26 -3.23
CA ILE A 513 -17.87 -13.49 -2.37
C ILE A 513 -18.06 -12.08 -2.94
N GLY A 514 -16.96 -11.41 -3.29
CA GLY A 514 -16.99 -10.09 -3.94
C GLY A 514 -17.74 -10.13 -5.27
N LEU A 515 -17.46 -11.12 -6.12
CA LEU A 515 -18.12 -11.27 -7.42
C LEU A 515 -19.62 -11.56 -7.29
N VAL A 516 -20.05 -12.40 -6.34
CA VAL A 516 -21.46 -12.71 -6.08
C VAL A 516 -22.19 -11.47 -5.59
N HIS A 517 -21.60 -10.73 -4.65
CA HIS A 517 -22.16 -9.45 -4.20
C HIS A 517 -22.32 -8.46 -5.36
N TRP A 518 -21.29 -8.33 -6.19
CA TRP A 518 -21.31 -7.50 -7.39
C TRP A 518 -22.37 -7.95 -8.40
N MET A 519 -22.52 -9.25 -8.66
CA MET A 519 -23.55 -9.78 -9.56
C MET A 519 -24.97 -9.60 -8.99
N HIS A 520 -25.16 -9.76 -7.68
CA HIS A 520 -26.45 -9.58 -7.03
C HIS A 520 -26.91 -8.12 -7.09
N SER A 521 -25.98 -7.19 -6.82
CA SER A 521 -26.16 -5.74 -7.07
C SER A 521 -26.56 -5.45 -8.54
N SER A 522 -26.19 -6.29 -9.50
CA SER A 522 -26.61 -6.17 -10.92
C SER A 522 -28.02 -6.68 -11.22
N ARG A 523 -28.58 -7.61 -10.44
CA ARG A 523 -29.91 -8.20 -10.71
C ARG A 523 -31.07 -7.35 -10.16
N ALA A 524 -30.85 -6.59 -9.09
CA ALA A 524 -31.87 -5.71 -8.51
C ALA A 524 -32.29 -4.51 -9.41
N SER A 525 -31.64 -4.29 -10.56
CA SER A 525 -31.86 -3.12 -11.42
C SER A 525 -32.46 -3.43 -12.81
N LYS A 526 -32.99 -4.64 -13.05
CA LYS A 526 -33.73 -4.98 -14.29
C LYS A 526 -35.25 -4.99 -14.10
N VAL A 527 -35.82 -3.92 -13.54
CA VAL A 527 -37.27 -3.63 -13.65
C VAL A 527 -37.43 -2.14 -13.94
N CYS A 528 -37.42 -1.80 -15.23
CA CYS A 528 -38.07 -0.61 -15.80
C CYS A 528 -38.06 -0.79 -17.32
N ARG A 529 -39.15 -1.31 -17.89
CA ARG A 529 -39.48 -1.11 -19.31
C ARG A 529 -40.21 0.23 -19.43
N PRO A 530 -40.01 1.00 -20.51
CA PRO A 530 -40.77 2.22 -20.74
C PRO A 530 -42.21 1.83 -21.13
N ALA A 531 -43.19 2.36 -20.40
CA ALA A 531 -44.58 2.33 -20.84
C ALA A 531 -44.77 3.39 -21.93
N ARG A 532 -44.92 2.92 -23.16
CA ARG A 532 -45.37 3.70 -24.32
C ARG A 532 -46.86 3.96 -24.14
N SER A 533 -47.25 5.20 -23.85
CA SER A 533 -48.66 5.61 -23.87
C SER A 533 -48.97 6.29 -25.20
N THR A 534 -49.70 5.56 -26.02
CA THR A 534 -50.37 6.02 -27.23
C THR A 534 -51.63 6.81 -26.86
N THR A 535 -51.74 8.00 -27.43
CA THR A 535 -52.96 8.70 -27.89
C THR A 535 -54.31 8.13 -27.45
N ASP A 536 -55.12 8.98 -26.81
CA ASP A 536 -56.56 9.01 -27.10
C ASP A 536 -57.10 10.45 -27.02
N MET A 537 -57.73 10.85 -28.12
CA MET A 537 -58.47 12.08 -28.33
C MET A 537 -59.94 11.68 -28.48
N ARG A 538 -60.85 12.25 -27.67
CA ARG A 538 -62.24 12.56 -28.04
C ARG A 538 -63.02 13.36 -26.97
N LEU A 539 -63.38 14.58 -27.39
CA LEU A 539 -64.72 15.23 -27.36
C LEU A 539 -65.55 15.32 -26.05
N VAL A 540 -65.81 16.55 -25.60
CA VAL A 540 -67.10 17.00 -25.01
C VAL A 540 -67.41 18.45 -25.46
N ILE A 541 -68.70 18.73 -25.67
CA ILE A 541 -69.35 19.86 -26.35
C ILE A 541 -69.79 20.98 -25.35
N ILE A 542 -69.62 22.23 -25.81
CA ILE A 542 -70.26 23.56 -25.59
C ILE A 542 -71.35 23.78 -24.48
N SER A 543 -71.16 24.93 -23.79
CA SER A 543 -72.15 25.91 -23.23
C SER A 543 -72.50 25.74 -21.74
N PHE A 544 -72.57 26.77 -20.86
CA PHE A 544 -73.12 28.12 -21.00
C PHE A 544 -72.45 29.17 -20.06
N ALA A 545 -72.63 30.45 -20.41
CA ALA A 545 -72.17 31.66 -19.73
C ALA A 545 -72.82 31.97 -18.36
N THR A 546 -72.10 32.70 -17.51
CA THR A 546 -72.62 33.86 -16.76
C THR A 546 -71.47 34.83 -16.46
N LEU A 547 -71.55 36.01 -17.08
CA LEU A 547 -70.66 37.15 -16.94
C LEU A 547 -71.30 38.10 -15.91
N ILE A 548 -70.67 38.32 -14.76
CA ILE A 548 -70.96 39.50 -13.93
C ILE A 548 -69.88 40.52 -14.24
N VAL A 549 -70.28 41.56 -14.97
CA VAL A 549 -69.49 42.77 -15.18
C VAL A 549 -69.52 43.56 -13.87
N THR A 550 -68.37 43.68 -13.21
CA THR A 550 -68.08 44.83 -12.36
C THR A 550 -67.14 45.74 -13.14
N VAL A 551 -67.66 46.92 -13.46
CA VAL A 551 -66.90 48.02 -14.06
C VAL A 551 -65.90 48.49 -13.00
N SER A 552 -64.62 48.17 -13.18
CA SER A 552 -63.55 48.84 -12.46
C SER A 552 -63.17 50.11 -13.22
N THR A 553 -63.33 51.23 -12.53
CA THR A 553 -62.96 52.57 -12.95
C THR A 553 -61.47 52.65 -13.28
N LYS A 554 -61.14 53.27 -14.40
CA LYS A 554 -59.78 53.70 -14.77
C LYS A 554 -59.16 54.47 -13.60
N GLY A 555 -58.20 53.85 -12.92
CA GLY A 555 -57.20 54.55 -12.12
C GLY A 555 -56.15 55.11 -13.07
N GLY A 556 -55.86 56.41 -12.90
CA GLY A 556 -54.86 57.12 -13.69
C GLY A 556 -53.47 56.51 -13.53
N ILE A 557 -52.68 56.69 -14.58
CA ILE A 557 -51.25 56.47 -14.59
C ILE A 557 -50.63 57.51 -13.65
N GLU A 558 -50.27 57.10 -12.44
CA GLU A 558 -49.27 57.77 -11.63
C GLU A 558 -47.87 57.34 -12.10
N PRO A 559 -46.85 58.21 -11.98
CA PRO A 559 -45.49 57.90 -12.43
C PRO A 559 -44.95 56.65 -11.71
N ALA A 560 -44.16 55.86 -12.43
CA ALA A 560 -43.60 54.58 -11.96
C ALA A 560 -42.78 54.74 -10.67
N ASP A 561 -43.42 54.52 -9.53
CA ASP A 561 -42.74 54.45 -8.24
C ASP A 561 -42.04 53.09 -8.17
N HIS A 562 -40.70 53.11 -8.11
CA HIS A 562 -39.92 51.88 -8.02
C HIS A 562 -40.34 51.07 -6.77
N PRO A 563 -40.32 49.73 -6.83
CA PRO A 563 -40.63 48.90 -5.66
C PRO A 563 -39.79 49.31 -4.43
N PRO A 564 -40.35 49.26 -3.20
CA PRO A 564 -39.68 49.79 -2.00
C PRO A 564 -38.26 49.26 -1.76
N HIS A 565 -38.02 47.99 -2.09
CA HIS A 565 -36.72 47.33 -1.92
C HIS A 565 -35.69 47.75 -3.00
N VAL A 566 -36.13 48.11 -4.21
CA VAL A 566 -35.27 48.70 -5.25
C VAL A 566 -34.88 50.12 -4.85
N ARG A 567 -35.87 50.91 -4.35
CA ARG A 567 -35.62 52.26 -3.83
C ARG A 567 -34.61 52.23 -2.68
N LEU A 568 -34.81 51.35 -1.69
CA LEU A 568 -33.88 51.15 -0.58
C LEU A 568 -32.45 50.86 -1.06
N THR A 569 -32.28 49.95 -2.01
CA THR A 569 -30.96 49.58 -2.51
C THR A 569 -30.26 50.75 -3.21
N LYS A 570 -31.01 51.55 -3.99
CA LYS A 570 -30.48 52.76 -4.64
C LYS A 570 -30.06 53.80 -3.59
N ASP A 571 -30.87 54.02 -2.56
CA ASP A 571 -30.62 55.01 -1.51
C ASP A 571 -29.47 54.62 -0.56
N LEU A 572 -29.27 53.32 -0.33
CA LEU A 572 -28.15 52.79 0.47
C LEU A 572 -26.82 52.88 -0.27
N LEU A 573 -26.82 52.61 -1.58
CA LEU A 573 -25.62 52.53 -2.42
C LEU A 573 -25.39 53.80 -3.25
N ASP A 574 -26.06 54.91 -2.91
CA ASP A 574 -25.86 56.19 -3.57
C ASP A 574 -24.38 56.62 -3.43
N PRO A 575 -23.65 56.87 -4.53
CA PRO A 575 -22.26 57.32 -4.49
C PRO A 575 -22.02 58.59 -3.70
N SER A 576 -23.05 59.43 -3.48
CA SER A 576 -22.97 60.62 -2.64
C SER A 576 -22.96 60.31 -1.14
N ARG A 577 -23.48 59.13 -0.75
CA ARG A 577 -23.65 58.70 0.64
C ARG A 577 -22.64 57.62 1.05
N TYR A 578 -22.34 56.68 0.16
CA TYR A 578 -21.55 55.49 0.47
C TYR A 578 -20.37 55.31 -0.48
N ASP A 579 -19.14 55.32 0.06
CA ASP A 579 -17.93 54.94 -0.66
C ASP A 579 -17.32 53.67 -0.06
N LYS A 580 -17.39 52.57 -0.81
CA LYS A 580 -16.87 51.25 -0.41
C LYS A 580 -15.37 51.21 -0.09
N ARG A 581 -14.60 52.24 -0.47
CA ARG A 581 -13.15 52.30 -0.19
C ARG A 581 -12.85 52.81 1.21
N VAL A 582 -13.83 53.41 1.87
CA VAL A 582 -13.68 54.03 3.18
C VAL A 582 -14.16 53.05 4.25
N ARG A 583 -13.41 52.94 5.36
CA ARG A 583 -13.79 52.11 6.51
C ARG A 583 -15.14 52.60 7.07
N PRO A 584 -16.07 51.69 7.40
CA PRO A 584 -17.42 52.06 7.80
C PRO A 584 -17.48 52.46 9.28
N ALA A 585 -16.88 53.60 9.61
CA ALA A 585 -16.96 54.22 10.91
C ALA A 585 -17.05 55.73 10.75
N GLU A 586 -18.11 56.36 11.28
CA GLU A 586 -18.24 57.82 11.28
C GLU A 586 -17.09 58.47 12.06
N ASN A 587 -16.73 57.88 13.19
CA ASN A 587 -15.60 58.31 14.00
C ASN A 587 -14.37 57.44 13.71
N HIS A 588 -13.39 58.00 13.00
CA HIS A 588 -12.16 57.31 12.63
C HIS A 588 -11.30 56.84 13.83
N THR A 589 -11.52 57.38 15.04
CA THR A 589 -10.80 56.96 16.25
C THR A 589 -11.33 55.65 16.85
N ILE A 590 -12.54 55.23 16.49
CA ILE A 590 -13.15 54.00 16.98
C ILE A 590 -12.83 52.88 15.98
N PRO A 591 -12.27 51.74 16.42
CA PRO A 591 -12.01 50.60 15.53
C PRO A 591 -13.31 49.92 15.12
N THR A 592 -13.36 49.44 13.88
CA THR A 592 -14.46 48.59 13.42
C THR A 592 -14.25 47.20 13.99
N LYS A 593 -15.23 46.70 14.75
CA LYS A 593 -15.18 45.36 15.35
C LYS A 593 -15.63 44.31 14.32
N VAL A 594 -14.77 43.35 14.04
CA VAL A 594 -15.06 42.25 13.12
C VAL A 594 -15.14 40.95 13.92
N ARG A 595 -16.32 40.34 13.95
CA ARG A 595 -16.54 39.02 14.58
C ARG A 595 -16.39 37.93 13.52
N ILE A 596 -15.51 36.98 13.76
CA ILE A 596 -15.31 35.82 12.89
C ILE A 596 -15.86 34.58 13.57
N SER A 597 -16.61 33.79 12.81
CA SER A 597 -16.98 32.42 13.13
C SER A 597 -16.63 31.53 11.95
N MET A 598 -16.33 30.26 12.20
CA MET A 598 -16.12 29.27 11.16
C MET A 598 -16.80 27.97 11.53
N SER A 599 -17.09 27.15 10.53
CA SER A 599 -17.58 25.77 10.67
C SER A 599 -16.70 24.86 9.84
N LEU A 600 -16.24 23.75 10.44
CA LEU A 600 -15.47 22.74 9.70
C LEU A 600 -16.41 21.84 8.92
N TYR A 601 -16.29 21.84 7.59
CA TYR A 601 -17.07 20.97 6.72
C TYR A 601 -16.36 19.63 6.49
N GLN A 602 -15.07 19.67 6.12
CA GLN A 602 -14.27 18.47 5.86
C GLN A 602 -12.76 18.75 5.98
N ILE A 603 -11.99 17.75 6.43
CA ILE A 603 -10.53 17.72 6.26
C ILE A 603 -10.26 17.07 4.90
N LEU A 604 -9.70 17.83 3.95
CA LEU A 604 -9.49 17.35 2.58
C LEU A 604 -8.22 16.51 2.48
N GLU A 605 -7.10 17.02 3.01
CA GLU A 605 -5.81 16.34 2.96
C GLU A 605 -4.92 16.84 4.11
N VAL A 606 -4.16 15.93 4.72
CA VAL A 606 -3.01 16.26 5.57
C VAL A 606 -1.79 15.76 4.82
N ASN A 607 -0.99 16.68 4.28
CA ASN A 607 0.19 16.33 3.49
C ASN A 607 1.43 16.35 4.38
N GLU A 608 1.88 15.18 4.82
CA GLU A 608 3.01 15.07 5.73
C GLU A 608 4.33 15.49 5.11
N PRO A 609 4.70 15.03 3.89
CA PRO A 609 5.97 15.43 3.26
C PRO A 609 6.09 16.94 3.07
N SER A 610 4.99 17.60 2.70
CA SER A 610 4.94 19.05 2.47
C SER A 610 4.56 19.86 3.71
N GLN A 611 4.30 19.22 4.85
CA GLN A 611 3.90 19.85 6.11
C GLN A 611 2.77 20.89 5.99
N ASN A 612 1.69 20.51 5.32
CA ASN A 612 0.51 21.36 5.19
C ASN A 612 -0.78 20.57 5.35
N ILE A 613 -1.84 21.30 5.70
CA ILE A 613 -3.18 20.77 5.86
C ILE A 613 -4.16 21.58 5.01
N GLU A 614 -5.08 20.89 4.36
CA GLU A 614 -6.09 21.46 3.48
C GLU A 614 -7.49 21.21 4.06
N LEU A 615 -8.22 22.30 4.33
CA LEU A 615 -9.49 22.28 5.06
C LEU A 615 -10.59 22.94 4.23
N ASN A 616 -11.78 22.35 4.21
CA ASN A 616 -12.99 22.98 3.71
C ASN A 616 -13.76 23.60 4.89
N LEU A 617 -13.86 24.93 4.90
CA LEU A 617 -14.39 25.74 5.98
C LEU A 617 -15.51 26.63 5.47
N TRP A 618 -16.54 26.81 6.29
CA TRP A 618 -17.57 27.82 6.07
C TRP A 618 -17.30 28.98 7.01
N VAL A 619 -16.96 30.15 6.45
CA VAL A 619 -16.54 31.31 7.23
C VAL A 619 -17.66 32.34 7.27
N ILE A 620 -17.90 32.90 8.45
CA ILE A 620 -18.89 33.95 8.70
C ILE A 620 -18.15 35.12 9.34
N GLN A 621 -18.19 36.28 8.67
CA GLN A 621 -17.71 37.55 9.20
C GLN A 621 -18.90 38.46 9.48
N LYS A 622 -18.93 39.07 10.67
CA LYS A 622 -19.95 40.05 11.06
C LYS A 622 -19.29 41.36 11.48
N TRP A 623 -19.79 42.48 10.98
CA TRP A 623 -19.37 43.82 11.41
C TRP A 623 -20.53 44.80 11.32
N GLN A 624 -20.41 45.93 12.02
CA GLN A 624 -21.36 47.04 11.92
C GLN A 624 -20.90 48.03 10.86
N ASP A 625 -21.80 48.47 9.99
CA ASP A 625 -21.56 49.56 9.04
C ASP A 625 -22.46 50.75 9.35
N ASP A 626 -21.87 51.84 9.86
CA ASP A 626 -22.58 53.05 10.28
C ASP A 626 -23.33 53.75 9.13
N PHE A 627 -22.83 53.62 7.89
CA PHE A 627 -23.34 54.37 6.74
C PHE A 627 -24.55 53.69 6.08
N LEU A 628 -24.70 52.36 6.25
CA LEU A 628 -25.73 51.54 5.64
C LEU A 628 -27.04 51.42 6.46
N GLY A 629 -27.32 52.37 7.36
CA GLY A 629 -28.56 52.37 8.16
C GLY A 629 -29.80 52.90 7.41
N TRP A 630 -30.98 52.34 7.67
CA TRP A 630 -32.27 52.86 7.19
C TRP A 630 -33.39 52.63 8.20
N ASN A 631 -34.48 53.41 8.06
CA ASN A 631 -35.72 53.24 8.81
C ASN A 631 -36.65 52.26 8.06
N PRO A 632 -36.95 51.07 8.61
CA PRO A 632 -37.80 50.09 7.93
C PRO A 632 -39.19 50.62 7.56
N ALA A 633 -39.76 51.53 8.36
CA ALA A 633 -41.09 52.08 8.13
C ALA A 633 -41.21 52.86 6.80
N GLU A 634 -40.11 53.43 6.31
CA GLU A 634 -40.07 54.22 5.05
C GLU A 634 -39.97 53.36 3.79
N TYR A 635 -39.58 52.10 3.94
CA TYR A 635 -39.31 51.16 2.84
C TYR A 635 -40.20 49.92 2.90
N GLY A 636 -41.35 49.99 3.57
CA GLY A 636 -42.31 48.88 3.63
C GLY A 636 -41.94 47.79 4.64
N ASN A 637 -41.41 48.17 5.81
CA ASN A 637 -40.99 47.29 6.91
C ASN A 637 -39.91 46.26 6.54
N ILE A 638 -39.03 46.62 5.60
CA ILE A 638 -37.89 45.79 5.23
C ILE A 638 -36.84 45.85 6.35
N ASN A 639 -36.66 44.73 7.06
CA ASN A 639 -35.67 44.62 8.13
C ASN A 639 -34.29 44.15 7.65
N MET A 640 -34.25 43.46 6.51
CA MET A 640 -33.04 42.87 5.95
C MET A 640 -33.08 42.97 4.43
N THR A 641 -31.92 43.24 3.83
CA THR A 641 -31.71 43.21 2.38
C THR A 641 -30.41 42.47 2.07
N ILE A 642 -30.26 41.99 0.84
CA ILE A 642 -29.05 41.29 0.38
C ILE A 642 -28.40 42.14 -0.71
N LEU A 643 -27.11 42.46 -0.53
CA LEU A 643 -26.34 43.29 -1.44
C LEU A 643 -25.16 42.50 -2.03
N PRO A 644 -24.73 42.81 -3.26
CA PRO A 644 -23.52 42.19 -3.81
C PRO A 644 -22.27 42.66 -3.04
N TYR A 645 -21.37 41.73 -2.74
CA TYR A 645 -20.15 42.01 -1.95
C TYR A 645 -19.25 43.09 -2.58
N GLN A 646 -19.30 43.26 -3.90
CA GLN A 646 -18.48 44.23 -4.64
C GLN A 646 -18.94 45.69 -4.47
N ALA A 647 -20.18 45.88 -3.98
CA ALA A 647 -20.78 47.20 -3.79
C ALA A 647 -20.55 47.76 -2.38
N ILE A 648 -20.17 46.93 -1.41
CA ILE A 648 -19.95 47.34 -0.02
C ILE A 648 -18.47 47.26 0.38
N TRP A 649 -18.09 47.93 1.45
CA TRP A 649 -16.77 47.78 2.07
C TRP A 649 -16.63 46.39 2.70
N LEU A 650 -15.46 45.78 2.56
CA LEU A 650 -15.11 44.49 3.16
C LEU A 650 -13.83 44.63 3.97
N PRO A 651 -13.72 44.01 5.16
CA PRO A 651 -12.47 43.96 5.90
C PRO A 651 -11.41 43.16 5.13
N ASP A 652 -10.15 43.57 5.24
CA ASP A 652 -9.01 42.92 4.60
C ASP A 652 -8.51 41.70 5.39
N THR A 653 -9.45 40.84 5.80
CA THR A 653 -9.18 39.59 6.51
C THR A 653 -8.33 38.66 5.64
N TYR A 654 -7.24 38.15 6.19
CA TYR A 654 -6.25 37.33 5.50
C TYR A 654 -5.72 36.20 6.40
N LEU A 655 -5.31 35.09 5.77
CA LEU A 655 -4.73 33.92 6.43
C LEU A 655 -3.21 33.95 6.30
N TYR A 656 -2.51 34.26 7.39
CA TYR A 656 -1.08 34.56 7.41
C TYR A 656 -0.21 33.35 7.05
N ASN A 657 -0.60 32.16 7.51
CA ASN A 657 0.13 30.91 7.29
C ASN A 657 -0.47 30.07 6.15
N SER A 658 -1.12 30.71 5.18
CA SER A 658 -1.59 30.04 3.97
C SER A 658 -0.42 29.67 3.05
N VAL A 659 -0.51 28.53 2.37
CA VAL A 659 0.41 28.13 1.28
C VAL A 659 0.01 28.80 -0.03
N VAL A 660 -1.28 29.09 -0.21
CA VAL A 660 -1.84 29.71 -1.41
C VAL A 660 -2.31 31.12 -1.07
N MET A 661 -1.67 32.13 -1.68
CA MET A 661 -1.98 33.55 -1.45
C MET A 661 -3.14 34.06 -2.32
N SER A 662 -3.50 33.35 -3.39
CA SER A 662 -4.61 33.78 -4.26
C SER A 662 -5.95 33.61 -3.56
N ARG A 663 -6.68 34.71 -3.35
CA ARG A 663 -8.03 34.69 -2.76
C ARG A 663 -9.01 33.92 -3.65
N ASP A 664 -8.99 34.16 -4.96
CA ASP A 664 -9.91 33.50 -5.90
C ASP A 664 -9.73 31.97 -5.95
N ALA A 665 -8.57 31.46 -5.52
CA ALA A 665 -8.31 30.03 -5.42
C ALA A 665 -8.77 29.43 -4.08
N THR A 666 -8.86 30.24 -3.02
CA THR A 666 -9.09 29.80 -1.64
C THR A 666 -10.47 30.16 -1.10
N GLU A 667 -11.11 31.20 -1.61
CA GLU A 667 -12.37 31.74 -1.09
C GLU A 667 -13.34 32.02 -2.22
N ARG A 668 -14.64 31.74 -2.00
CA ARG A 668 -15.69 32.07 -2.97
C ARG A 668 -16.66 33.09 -2.39
N TYR A 669 -16.58 34.33 -2.84
CA TYR A 669 -17.43 35.39 -2.33
C TYR A 669 -18.82 35.38 -2.96
N ILE A 670 -19.81 35.42 -2.08
CA ILE A 670 -21.24 35.42 -2.42
C ILE A 670 -21.81 36.77 -1.95
N ASN A 671 -23.10 37.02 -2.21
CA ASN A 671 -23.77 38.21 -1.73
C ASN A 671 -23.75 38.30 -0.19
N VAL A 672 -24.03 39.49 0.32
CA VAL A 672 -23.90 39.85 1.73
C VAL A 672 -25.26 40.18 2.30
N VAL A 673 -25.52 39.67 3.49
CA VAL A 673 -26.74 39.95 4.24
C VAL A 673 -26.55 41.24 5.02
N VAL A 674 -27.47 42.19 4.86
CA VAL A 674 -27.47 43.49 5.53
C VAL A 674 -28.75 43.61 6.36
N SER A 675 -28.61 43.76 7.67
CA SER A 675 -29.73 43.83 8.61
C SER A 675 -29.75 45.19 9.31
N THR A 676 -30.89 45.87 9.31
CA THR A 676 -31.00 47.19 9.94
C THR A 676 -30.87 47.09 11.46
N SER A 677 -30.07 47.98 12.04
CA SER A 677 -29.93 48.08 13.50
C SER A 677 -30.90 49.08 14.13
N HIS A 678 -31.85 49.61 13.33
CA HIS A 678 -32.82 50.63 13.77
C HIS A 678 -33.65 50.20 14.98
N TRP A 679 -34.14 48.95 15.01
CA TRP A 679 -34.95 48.41 16.11
C TRP A 679 -34.17 48.25 17.41
N GLU A 680 -32.84 48.11 17.34
CA GLU A 680 -31.94 48.00 18.49
C GLU A 680 -31.54 49.38 19.04
N GLY A 681 -31.99 50.47 18.42
CA GLY A 681 -31.60 51.84 18.76
C GLY A 681 -30.16 52.17 18.36
N GLN A 682 -29.50 51.33 17.57
CA GLN A 682 -28.15 51.56 17.05
C GLN A 682 -28.22 52.19 15.66
N LYS A 683 -27.22 53.02 15.33
CA LYS A 683 -27.07 53.57 13.99
C LYS A 683 -26.40 52.55 13.06
N GLY A 684 -26.69 52.65 11.76
CA GLY A 684 -26.11 51.77 10.74
C GLY A 684 -26.88 50.46 10.55
N ALA A 685 -26.18 49.47 10.01
CA ALA A 685 -26.66 48.13 9.77
C ALA A 685 -25.60 47.09 10.18
N GLU A 686 -26.07 45.93 10.67
CA GLU A 686 -25.22 44.76 10.88
C GLU A 686 -25.03 44.05 9.53
N ILE A 687 -23.77 43.82 9.17
CA ILE A 687 -23.38 43.13 7.94
C ILE A 687 -22.96 41.72 8.31
N LYS A 688 -23.59 40.72 7.68
CA LYS A 688 -23.24 39.31 7.82
C LYS A 688 -22.76 38.78 6.47
N PHE A 689 -21.46 38.56 6.38
CA PHE A 689 -20.79 38.03 5.20
C PHE A 689 -20.44 36.57 5.40
N MET A 690 -21.00 35.70 4.57
CA MET A 690 -20.81 34.26 4.66
C MET A 690 -20.18 33.79 3.35
N TYR A 691 -19.15 32.96 3.44
CA TYR A 691 -18.52 32.37 2.26
C TYR A 691 -17.86 31.02 2.59
N PRO A 692 -17.88 30.07 1.64
CA PRO A 692 -17.06 28.87 1.74
C PRO A 692 -15.61 29.19 1.38
N ALA A 693 -14.68 28.49 2.03
CA ALA A 693 -13.25 28.64 1.84
C ALA A 693 -12.53 27.28 1.90
N ILE A 694 -11.59 27.07 0.98
CA ILE A 694 -10.60 25.99 1.04
C ILE A 694 -9.29 26.61 1.48
N TYR A 695 -8.92 26.39 2.74
CA TYR A 695 -7.68 26.90 3.30
C TYR A 695 -6.62 25.82 3.36
N LYS A 696 -5.52 26.07 2.63
CA LYS A 696 -4.31 25.26 2.68
C LYS A 696 -3.28 25.97 3.54
N THR A 697 -3.05 25.46 4.75
CA THR A 697 -2.17 26.11 5.73
C THR A 697 -0.93 25.28 6.02
N THR A 698 0.19 25.96 6.30
CA THR A 698 1.40 25.28 6.78
C THR A 698 1.17 24.82 8.22
N CYS A 699 1.45 23.55 8.48
CA CYS A 699 1.35 22.94 9.80
C CYS A 699 2.58 22.07 10.06
N ARG A 700 3.37 22.42 11.08
CA ARG A 700 4.55 21.65 11.46
C ARG A 700 4.11 20.40 12.22
N LEU A 701 4.10 19.26 11.54
CA LEU A 701 3.68 17.98 12.10
C LEU A 701 4.79 17.35 12.97
N ASN A 702 4.41 16.83 14.13
CA ASN A 702 5.28 16.05 15.00
C ASN A 702 5.03 14.55 14.80
N ILE A 703 5.87 13.88 14.01
CA ILE A 703 5.73 12.46 13.65
C ILE A 703 6.54 11.50 14.54
N GLN A 704 7.00 11.93 15.73
CA GLN A 704 7.89 11.13 16.58
C GLN A 704 7.29 9.77 16.93
N TYR A 705 6.00 9.72 17.20
CA TYR A 705 5.26 8.51 17.58
C TYR A 705 4.43 7.91 16.45
N PHE A 706 4.69 8.28 15.19
CA PHE A 706 3.96 7.74 14.04
C PHE A 706 3.91 6.20 14.07
N PRO A 707 2.74 5.57 13.85
CA PRO A 707 1.43 6.14 13.44
C PRO A 707 0.47 6.49 14.60
N TYR A 708 0.95 6.55 15.85
CA TYR A 708 0.15 6.85 17.05
C TYR A 708 0.22 8.33 17.45
N ASP A 709 0.29 9.22 16.47
CA ASP A 709 0.54 10.65 16.64
C ASP A 709 -0.72 11.50 16.78
N GLN A 710 -0.55 12.65 17.44
CA GLN A 710 -1.54 13.73 17.56
C GLN A 710 -0.89 15.03 17.08
N GLN A 711 -1.62 15.78 16.25
CA GLN A 711 -1.14 16.98 15.59
C GLN A 711 -1.97 18.19 16.03
N ASN A 712 -1.32 19.34 16.17
CA ASN A 712 -1.96 20.62 16.47
C ASN A 712 -1.63 21.61 15.36
N CYS A 713 -2.59 21.82 14.46
CA CYS A 713 -2.46 22.74 13.35
C CYS A 713 -3.20 24.04 13.64
N THR A 714 -2.52 25.17 13.53
CA THR A 714 -3.10 26.49 13.84
C THR A 714 -3.36 27.27 12.55
N LEU A 715 -4.58 27.79 12.35
CA LEU A 715 -4.87 28.78 11.31
C LEU A 715 -4.75 30.19 11.90
N THR A 716 -3.98 31.08 11.28
CA THR A 716 -3.75 32.43 11.81
C THR A 716 -4.42 33.48 10.93
N ILE A 717 -5.52 34.06 11.41
CA ILE A 717 -6.39 34.98 10.69
C ILE A 717 -6.28 36.38 11.30
N SER A 718 -6.04 37.39 10.47
CA SER A 718 -6.02 38.80 10.91
C SER A 718 -6.18 39.72 9.70
N SER A 719 -6.24 41.03 9.94
CA SER A 719 -6.07 42.03 8.87
C SER A 719 -4.62 42.05 8.40
N TRP A 720 -4.41 42.31 7.11
CA TRP A 720 -3.07 42.48 6.56
C TRP A 720 -2.54 43.90 6.75
N THR A 721 -3.38 44.91 6.50
CA THR A 721 -2.95 46.33 6.44
C THR A 721 -3.34 47.14 7.68
N SER A 722 -4.38 46.72 8.41
CA SER A 722 -4.95 47.48 9.51
C SER A 722 -4.49 46.94 10.86
N SER A 723 -4.02 47.85 11.72
CA SER A 723 -3.73 47.57 13.13
C SER A 723 -5.01 47.51 13.97
N LYS A 724 -4.85 47.17 15.26
CA LYS A 724 -5.93 47.16 16.26
C LYS A 724 -6.72 48.46 16.34
N SER A 725 -6.11 49.60 16.07
CA SER A 725 -6.77 50.92 16.16
C SER A 725 -7.80 51.13 15.06
N ALA A 726 -7.64 50.44 13.92
CA ALA A 726 -8.56 50.51 12.79
C ALA A 726 -9.52 49.31 12.75
N LEU A 727 -9.01 48.08 12.87
CA LEU A 727 -9.79 46.85 12.85
C LEU A 727 -9.48 45.99 14.08
N ASP A 728 -10.53 45.62 14.82
CA ASP A 728 -10.40 44.80 16.04
C ASP A 728 -11.18 43.48 15.85
N TYR A 729 -10.45 42.37 15.79
CA TYR A 729 -10.99 41.05 15.53
C TYR A 729 -11.39 40.32 16.82
N TYR A 730 -12.54 39.66 16.77
CA TYR A 730 -13.08 38.82 17.85
C TYR A 730 -13.60 37.50 17.29
N ALA A 731 -13.54 36.43 18.09
CA ALA A 731 -14.29 35.21 17.80
C ALA A 731 -15.75 35.40 18.22
N ASP A 732 -16.72 35.05 17.36
CA ASP A 732 -18.15 35.07 17.72
C ASP A 732 -18.47 33.94 18.70
N VAL A 733 -17.83 32.78 18.51
CA VAL A 733 -17.88 31.61 19.38
C VAL A 733 -16.47 31.05 19.49
N GLU A 734 -16.02 30.70 20.71
CA GLU A 734 -14.67 30.15 20.93
C GLU A 734 -14.52 28.74 20.38
N ASN A 735 -15.55 27.91 20.53
CA ASN A 735 -15.60 26.56 19.95
C ASN A 735 -16.20 26.62 18.54
N ILE A 736 -15.52 26.00 17.58
CA ILE A 736 -15.96 25.95 16.20
C ILE A 736 -17.08 24.92 16.04
N ASN A 737 -18.13 25.29 15.31
CA ASN A 737 -19.24 24.40 15.05
C ASN A 737 -18.80 23.25 14.12
N MET A 738 -19.16 22.02 14.50
CA MET A 738 -18.87 20.78 13.75
C MET A 738 -20.16 20.01 13.41
N ALA A 739 -21.34 20.64 13.52
CA ALA A 739 -22.62 19.97 13.28
C ALA A 739 -22.76 19.37 11.87
N GLU A 740 -22.15 20.02 10.88
CA GLU A 740 -22.16 19.61 9.46
C GLU A 740 -20.83 18.96 9.02
N TYR A 741 -19.97 18.57 9.99
CA TYR A 741 -18.66 17.99 9.69
C TYR A 741 -18.78 16.57 9.14
N ILE A 742 -18.17 16.32 7.98
CA ILE A 742 -18.00 14.99 7.42
C ILE A 742 -16.75 14.36 8.07
N PRO A 743 -16.90 13.28 8.85
CA PRO A 743 -15.80 12.67 9.58
C PRO A 743 -14.75 12.07 8.64
N SER A 744 -13.48 12.33 8.92
CA SER A 744 -12.36 11.72 8.19
C SER A 744 -12.16 10.25 8.57
N GLU A 745 -11.85 9.42 7.58
CA GLU A 745 -11.56 7.99 7.76
C GLU A 745 -10.15 7.73 8.30
N GLU A 746 -9.30 8.75 8.31
CA GLU A 746 -7.92 8.70 8.79
C GLU A 746 -7.70 9.48 10.09
N TRP A 747 -8.33 10.65 10.21
CA TRP A 747 -8.12 11.58 11.32
C TRP A 747 -9.38 11.77 12.16
N ASP A 748 -9.23 11.74 13.48
CA ASP A 748 -10.26 12.17 14.43
C ASP A 748 -9.99 13.60 14.87
N VAL A 749 -11.01 14.46 14.83
CA VAL A 749 -10.93 15.83 15.37
C VAL A 749 -11.18 15.77 16.87
N VAL A 750 -10.15 16.10 17.66
CA VAL A 750 -10.23 16.13 19.12
C VAL A 750 -10.83 17.45 19.59
N SER A 751 -10.30 18.56 19.08
CA SER A 751 -10.79 19.91 19.40
C SER A 751 -10.51 20.89 18.27
N PHE A 752 -11.39 21.89 18.13
CA PHE A 752 -11.18 23.01 17.22
C PHE A 752 -11.64 24.31 17.88
N ARG A 753 -10.68 25.15 18.30
CA ARG A 753 -10.93 26.34 19.13
C ARG A 753 -10.22 27.58 18.58
N ILE A 754 -10.83 28.76 18.73
CA ILE A 754 -10.25 30.04 18.31
C ILE A 754 -9.79 30.82 19.54
N TYR A 755 -8.51 31.23 19.56
CA TYR A 755 -7.94 32.10 20.57
C TYR A 755 -7.52 33.45 19.97
N ARG A 756 -7.74 34.53 20.71
CA ARG A 756 -7.36 35.89 20.34
C ARG A 756 -6.01 36.24 20.94
N GLN A 757 -5.09 36.74 20.11
CA GLN A 757 -3.75 37.17 20.54
C GLN A 757 -3.41 38.53 19.94
N GLU A 758 -2.94 39.46 20.77
CA GLU A 758 -2.44 40.75 20.31
C GLU A 758 -0.93 40.68 20.12
N GLN A 759 -0.44 41.03 18.93
CA GLN A 759 0.97 40.96 18.60
C GLN A 759 1.46 42.28 17.99
N LYS A 760 2.58 42.79 18.48
CA LYS A 760 3.26 43.95 17.90
C LYS A 760 4.32 43.47 16.91
N PHE A 761 4.22 43.94 15.67
CA PHE A 761 5.20 43.63 14.61
C PHE A 761 6.35 44.63 14.60
N ALA A 762 7.51 44.20 14.11
CA ALA A 762 8.71 45.04 14.09
C ALA A 762 8.57 46.27 13.17
N CYS A 763 7.73 46.21 12.14
CA CYS A 763 7.50 47.32 11.23
C CYS A 763 6.80 48.52 11.89
N CYS A 764 6.03 48.26 12.95
CA CYS A 764 4.86 49.07 13.24
C CYS A 764 4.68 49.31 14.75
N PRO A 765 4.36 50.55 15.17
CA PRO A 765 4.29 50.90 16.60
C PRO A 765 3.05 50.33 17.30
N GLU A 766 1.97 50.13 16.56
CA GLU A 766 0.69 49.62 17.06
C GLU A 766 0.64 48.09 17.03
N PRO A 767 -0.19 47.44 17.89
CA PRO A 767 -0.40 46.00 17.83
C PRO A 767 -1.44 45.62 16.77
N TRP A 768 -1.31 44.42 16.24
CA TRP A 768 -2.29 43.72 15.41
C TRP A 768 -3.05 42.71 16.29
N VAL A 769 -4.28 42.40 15.91
CA VAL A 769 -5.12 41.39 16.57
C VAL A 769 -5.20 40.15 15.70
N LEU A 770 -4.57 39.06 16.13
CA LEU A 770 -4.56 37.79 15.43
C LEU A 770 -5.53 36.83 16.11
N LEU A 771 -6.36 36.18 15.30
CA LEU A 771 -7.17 35.04 15.72
C LEU A 771 -6.47 33.77 15.28
N HIS A 772 -6.06 32.96 16.23
CA HIS A 772 -5.48 31.66 15.94
C HIS A 772 -6.54 30.57 16.19
N ALA A 773 -6.87 29.80 15.17
CA ALA A 773 -7.75 28.65 15.30
C ALA A 773 -6.91 27.38 15.43
N SER A 774 -6.83 26.80 16.64
CA SER A 774 -6.12 25.55 16.91
C SER A 774 -7.00 24.35 16.58
N LEU A 775 -6.63 23.59 15.56
CA LEU A 775 -7.22 22.32 15.18
C LEU A 775 -6.33 21.18 15.68
N VAL A 776 -6.82 20.43 16.67
CA VAL A 776 -6.15 19.25 17.21
C VAL A 776 -6.75 18.00 16.59
N ILE A 777 -5.93 17.23 15.87
CA ILE A 777 -6.32 16.01 15.17
C ILE A 777 -5.48 14.82 15.61
N ARG A 778 -6.09 13.63 15.66
CA ARG A 778 -5.44 12.38 16.05
C ARG A 778 -5.54 11.36 14.94
N ARG A 779 -4.44 10.66 14.63
CA ARG A 779 -4.40 9.65 13.57
C ARG A 779 -4.99 8.32 14.04
N LYS A 780 -5.70 7.62 13.14
CA LYS A 780 -6.12 6.23 13.31
C LYS A 780 -5.04 5.26 12.77
N PRO A 781 -4.40 4.42 13.60
CA PRO A 781 -3.16 3.72 13.21
C PRO A 781 -3.35 2.41 12.44
N LEU A 782 -4.58 1.87 12.33
CA LEU A 782 -4.83 0.50 11.84
C LEU A 782 -4.25 0.24 10.44
N TYR A 783 -4.45 1.19 9.52
CA TYR A 783 -3.96 1.13 8.15
C TYR A 783 -2.44 0.87 8.09
N TYR A 784 -1.67 1.68 8.81
CA TYR A 784 -0.21 1.59 8.85
C TYR A 784 0.27 0.31 9.53
N ILE A 785 -0.44 -0.18 10.55
CA ILE A 785 -0.11 -1.45 11.20
C ILE A 785 -0.25 -2.61 10.21
N VAL A 786 -1.35 -2.66 9.46
CA VAL A 786 -1.64 -3.76 8.52
C VAL A 786 -0.71 -3.73 7.31
N ASN A 787 -0.42 -2.55 6.75
CA ASN A 787 0.33 -2.43 5.50
C ASN A 787 1.85 -2.36 5.72
N LEU A 788 2.32 -1.77 6.83
CA LEU A 788 3.75 -1.59 7.09
C LEU A 788 4.29 -2.57 8.15
N VAL A 789 3.62 -2.66 9.31
CA VAL A 789 4.17 -3.39 10.48
C VAL A 789 4.00 -4.91 10.36
N ILE A 790 2.84 -5.40 9.91
CA ILE A 790 2.59 -6.85 9.81
C ILE A 790 3.51 -7.52 8.78
N PRO A 791 3.65 -7.04 7.53
CA PRO A 791 4.51 -7.69 6.53
C PRO A 791 5.98 -7.70 6.94
N THR A 792 6.45 -6.63 7.59
CA THR A 792 7.83 -6.54 8.06
C THR A 792 8.12 -7.44 9.26
N ALA A 793 7.19 -7.54 10.21
CA ALA A 793 7.29 -8.50 11.30
C ALA A 793 7.33 -9.94 10.77
N ILE A 794 6.53 -10.25 9.75
CA ILE A 794 6.54 -11.55 9.09
C ILE A 794 7.88 -11.82 8.38
N ILE A 795 8.36 -10.89 7.56
CA ILE A 795 9.64 -11.03 6.83
C ILE A 795 10.79 -11.24 7.82
N THR A 796 10.81 -10.52 8.93
CA THR A 796 11.86 -10.66 9.95
C THR A 796 11.81 -12.01 10.66
N ILE A 797 10.62 -12.53 10.98
CA ILE A 797 10.46 -13.88 11.54
C ILE A 797 10.97 -14.95 10.54
N VAL A 798 10.63 -14.81 9.25
CA VAL A 798 11.10 -15.72 8.20
C VAL A 798 12.62 -15.62 8.01
N ALA A 799 13.18 -14.41 8.02
CA ALA A 799 14.62 -14.20 7.92
C ALA A 799 15.38 -14.87 9.07
N VAL A 800 14.96 -14.63 10.31
CA VAL A 800 15.56 -15.23 11.51
C VAL A 800 15.46 -16.76 11.45
N THR A 801 14.28 -17.32 11.17
CA THR A 801 14.12 -18.78 11.09
C THR A 801 14.99 -19.39 9.98
N GLY A 802 15.12 -18.72 8.83
CA GLY A 802 15.96 -19.17 7.72
C GLY A 802 17.46 -19.17 8.03
N PHE A 803 17.98 -18.11 8.68
CA PHE A 803 19.38 -18.03 9.11
C PHE A 803 19.81 -19.18 10.00
N PHE A 804 18.90 -19.68 10.84
CA PHE A 804 19.23 -20.63 11.90
C PHE A 804 18.73 -22.05 11.63
N THR A 805 18.37 -22.35 10.38
CA THR A 805 18.27 -23.74 9.92
C THR A 805 19.67 -24.40 10.06
N PRO A 806 19.81 -25.58 10.70
CA PRO A 806 21.14 -26.15 10.97
C PRO A 806 21.90 -26.36 9.64
N ALA A 807 23.13 -25.88 9.46
CA ALA A 807 23.89 -26.10 8.21
C ALA A 807 25.02 -27.10 8.44
N SER A 808 25.03 -28.16 7.64
CA SER A 808 25.97 -29.28 7.75
C SER A 808 27.14 -29.15 6.78
N THR A 809 26.93 -28.59 5.59
CA THR A 809 28.00 -28.42 4.59
C THR A 809 28.37 -26.96 4.37
N SER A 810 29.54 -26.73 3.77
CA SER A 810 30.02 -25.37 3.46
C SER A 810 29.17 -24.64 2.42
N SER A 811 28.58 -25.36 1.45
CA SER A 811 27.68 -24.77 0.46
C SER A 811 26.32 -24.38 1.05
N GLU A 812 25.82 -25.13 2.02
CA GLU A 812 24.54 -24.81 2.70
C GLU A 812 24.64 -23.53 3.55
N ARG A 813 25.84 -23.22 4.05
CA ARG A 813 26.09 -22.05 4.90
C ARG A 813 26.41 -20.78 4.08
N THR A 814 26.91 -20.91 2.84
CA THR A 814 26.99 -19.76 1.91
C THR A 814 25.59 -19.28 1.51
N GLU A 815 24.62 -20.17 1.36
CA GLU A 815 23.23 -19.78 1.10
C GLU A 815 22.57 -19.03 2.26
N LYS A 816 22.99 -19.26 3.50
CA LYS A 816 22.55 -18.45 4.65
C LYS A 816 23.00 -17.00 4.54
N VAL A 817 24.19 -16.77 4.00
CA VAL A 817 24.69 -15.41 3.76
C VAL A 817 23.89 -14.75 2.65
N ASN A 818 23.61 -15.47 1.55
CA ASN A 818 22.75 -14.98 0.47
C ASN A 818 21.34 -14.61 0.98
N LEU A 819 20.73 -15.47 1.80
CA LEU A 819 19.44 -15.21 2.45
C LEU A 819 19.47 -13.93 3.30
N GLY A 820 20.59 -13.68 3.96
CA GLY A 820 20.78 -12.49 4.75
C GLY A 820 20.93 -11.22 3.93
N ILE A 821 21.64 -11.30 2.81
CA ILE A 821 21.79 -10.17 1.89
C ILE A 821 20.43 -9.83 1.24
N THR A 822 19.65 -10.84 0.82
CA THR A 822 18.33 -10.60 0.23
C THR A 822 17.34 -10.01 1.22
N THR A 823 17.38 -10.42 2.49
CA THR A 823 16.53 -9.85 3.55
C THR A 823 16.97 -8.43 3.94
N LEU A 824 18.26 -8.10 3.90
CA LEU A 824 18.74 -6.72 4.06
C LEU A 824 18.26 -5.81 2.93
N LEU A 825 18.39 -6.26 1.69
CA LEU A 825 17.92 -5.51 0.52
C LEU A 825 16.40 -5.30 0.58
N ALA A 826 15.66 -6.33 0.99
CA ALA A 826 14.23 -6.26 1.23
C ALA A 826 13.84 -5.16 2.24
N MET A 827 14.43 -5.20 3.43
CA MET A 827 14.13 -4.22 4.47
C MET A 827 14.60 -2.81 4.11
N SER A 828 15.66 -2.68 3.32
CA SER A 828 16.15 -1.39 2.82
C SER A 828 15.18 -0.77 1.82
N ILE A 829 14.61 -1.57 0.91
CA ILE A 829 13.58 -1.10 -0.04
C ILE A 829 12.32 -0.66 0.72
N LEU A 830 11.87 -1.44 1.70
CA LEU A 830 10.71 -1.07 2.51
C LEU A 830 10.94 0.21 3.32
N MET A 831 12.15 0.40 3.87
CA MET A 831 12.52 1.63 4.56
C MET A 831 12.55 2.84 3.63
N LEU A 832 13.07 2.69 2.40
CA LEU A 832 13.09 3.77 1.41
C LEU A 832 11.67 4.22 1.07
N MET A 833 10.76 3.27 0.82
CA MET A 833 9.36 3.57 0.54
C MET A 833 8.68 4.31 1.70
N VAL A 834 8.91 3.88 2.93
CA VAL A 834 8.36 4.55 4.13
C VAL A 834 8.95 5.95 4.31
N SER A 835 10.24 6.14 3.97
CA SER A 835 10.88 7.45 4.03
C SER A 835 10.31 8.45 3.03
N ASP A 836 9.87 7.99 1.85
CA ASP A 836 9.26 8.86 0.83
C ASP A 836 7.88 9.40 1.27
N GLN A 837 7.23 8.70 2.20
CA GLN A 837 5.92 9.09 2.77
C GLN A 837 6.05 10.03 3.98
N MET A 838 7.26 10.37 4.43
CA MET A 838 7.50 11.18 5.62
C MET A 838 8.20 12.51 5.30
N PRO A 839 7.96 13.58 6.08
CA PRO A 839 8.71 14.82 5.96
C PRO A 839 10.21 14.63 6.20
N THR A 840 11.01 15.40 5.46
CA THR A 840 12.48 15.40 5.51
C THR A 840 13.03 16.24 6.68
N THR A 841 12.53 16.02 7.89
CA THR A 841 12.99 16.72 9.11
C THR A 841 14.09 15.95 9.84
N SER A 842 15.05 16.65 10.46
CA SER A 842 16.16 16.07 11.22
C SER A 842 16.03 16.17 12.75
N ASP A 843 14.94 16.75 13.26
CA ASP A 843 14.75 16.99 14.69
C ASP A 843 14.68 15.69 15.51
N PHE A 844 14.06 14.65 14.94
CA PHE A 844 13.89 13.34 15.56
C PHE A 844 13.71 12.26 14.48
N VAL A 845 13.95 11.00 14.86
CA VAL A 845 13.66 9.84 14.02
C VAL A 845 12.32 9.22 14.47
N PRO A 846 11.35 9.00 13.58
CA PRO A 846 10.06 8.40 13.91
C PRO A 846 10.20 7.01 14.56
N LEU A 847 9.25 6.63 15.42
CA LEU A 847 9.22 5.31 16.07
C LEU A 847 9.32 4.15 15.06
N ILE A 848 8.60 4.26 13.95
CA ILE A 848 8.68 3.29 12.86
C ILE A 848 10.07 3.26 12.19
N GLY A 849 10.75 4.40 12.08
CA GLY A 849 12.13 4.49 11.60
C GLY A 849 13.11 3.75 12.52
N TRP A 850 12.97 3.92 13.84
CA TRP A 850 13.74 3.14 14.83
C TRP A 850 13.49 1.64 14.71
N PHE A 851 12.26 1.23 14.42
CA PHE A 851 11.92 -0.17 14.20
C PHE A 851 12.64 -0.76 12.97
N TYR A 852 12.56 -0.11 11.81
CA TYR A 852 13.26 -0.56 10.60
C TYR A 852 14.78 -0.55 10.78
N LEU A 853 15.33 0.52 11.38
CA LEU A 853 16.77 0.65 11.62
C LEU A 853 17.27 -0.45 12.58
N SER A 854 16.52 -0.73 13.65
CA SER A 854 16.85 -1.82 14.58
C SER A 854 16.86 -3.18 13.89
N ILE A 855 15.88 -3.44 13.02
CA ILE A 855 15.81 -4.68 12.23
C ILE A 855 16.99 -4.78 11.26
N ILE A 856 17.30 -3.71 10.54
CA ILE A 856 18.43 -3.69 9.58
C ILE A 856 19.74 -3.95 10.32
N ILE A 857 19.96 -3.35 11.48
CA ILE A 857 21.13 -3.61 12.33
C ILE A 857 21.16 -5.08 12.75
N VAL A 858 20.04 -5.61 13.25
CA VAL A 858 19.94 -7.01 13.69
C VAL A 858 20.28 -7.98 12.56
N ILE A 859 19.69 -7.80 11.38
CA ILE A 859 19.95 -8.64 10.22
C ILE A 859 21.41 -8.48 9.77
N SER A 860 21.94 -7.25 9.74
CA SER A 860 23.33 -6.97 9.34
C SER A 860 24.33 -7.66 10.25
N VAL A 861 24.19 -7.52 11.56
CA VAL A 861 25.03 -8.23 12.54
C VAL A 861 24.87 -9.75 12.39
N GLY A 862 23.66 -10.24 12.13
CA GLY A 862 23.41 -11.66 11.82
C GLY A 862 24.17 -12.16 10.59
N THR A 863 24.15 -11.40 9.49
CA THR A 863 24.91 -11.74 8.26
C THR A 863 26.41 -11.69 8.44
N PHE A 864 26.91 -10.73 9.23
CA PHE A 864 28.33 -10.61 9.52
C PHE A 864 28.81 -11.77 10.41
N LEU A 865 28.06 -12.11 11.45
CA LEU A 865 28.39 -13.23 12.34
C LEU A 865 28.32 -14.58 11.62
N THR A 866 27.36 -14.79 10.73
CA THR A 866 27.30 -16.01 9.90
C THR A 866 28.51 -16.13 8.97
N SER A 867 29.04 -15.01 8.46
CA SER A 867 30.29 -14.97 7.71
C SER A 867 31.51 -15.34 8.57
N ILE A 868 31.57 -14.89 9.83
CA ILE A 868 32.62 -15.30 10.78
C ILE A 868 32.52 -16.80 11.10
N ILE A 869 31.30 -17.32 11.30
CA ILE A 869 31.05 -18.74 11.57
C ILE A 869 31.49 -19.59 10.36
N LEU A 870 31.35 -19.09 9.14
CA LEU A 870 31.92 -19.70 7.93
C LEU A 870 33.45 -19.72 7.97
N THR A 871 34.11 -18.63 8.34
CA THR A 871 35.57 -18.57 8.48
C THR A 871 36.10 -19.53 9.55
N ILE A 872 35.43 -19.62 10.70
CA ILE A 872 35.74 -20.57 11.77
C ILE A 872 35.64 -22.01 11.25
N GLN A 873 34.60 -22.33 10.49
CA GLN A 873 34.46 -23.65 9.88
C GLN A 873 35.53 -23.92 8.81
N GLY A 874 35.98 -22.90 8.08
CA GLY A 874 37.09 -22.99 7.12
C GLY A 874 38.38 -23.56 7.72
N GLN A 875 38.56 -23.42 9.04
CA GLN A 875 39.69 -24.01 9.78
C GLN A 875 39.71 -25.56 9.70
N LYS A 876 38.60 -26.21 9.32
CA LYS A 876 38.55 -27.67 9.09
C LYS A 876 39.57 -28.14 8.05
N VAL A 877 39.92 -27.29 7.08
CA VAL A 877 40.87 -27.60 6.00
C VAL A 877 42.32 -27.64 6.50
N HIS A 878 42.62 -26.93 7.60
CA HIS A 878 43.96 -26.83 8.16
C HIS A 878 44.30 -27.94 9.18
N PHE A 879 43.35 -28.84 9.49
CA PHE A 879 43.52 -29.98 10.40
C PHE A 879 44.18 -29.64 11.75
N ARG A 880 43.91 -28.45 12.30
CA ARG A 880 44.43 -28.02 13.62
C ARG A 880 43.43 -28.36 14.73
N PRO A 881 43.90 -28.75 15.93
CA PRO A 881 43.03 -28.98 17.07
C PRO A 881 42.38 -27.69 17.57
N VAL A 882 41.16 -27.79 18.08
CA VAL A 882 40.48 -26.69 18.78
C VAL A 882 41.24 -26.40 20.09
N PRO A 883 41.48 -25.12 20.46
CA PRO A 883 42.14 -24.79 21.72
C PRO A 883 41.44 -25.45 22.92
N GLY A 884 42.21 -26.08 23.82
CA GLY A 884 41.65 -26.93 24.89
C GLY A 884 40.74 -26.21 25.90
N ALA A 885 40.89 -24.89 26.06
CA ALA A 885 39.97 -24.08 26.85
C ALA A 885 38.61 -23.91 26.15
N LEU A 886 38.63 -23.62 24.85
CA LEU A 886 37.44 -23.46 24.01
C LEU A 886 36.67 -24.79 23.91
N ARG A 887 37.41 -25.90 23.77
CA ARG A 887 36.85 -27.26 23.71
C ARG A 887 36.03 -27.61 24.95
N ARG A 888 36.55 -27.33 26.16
CA ARG A 888 35.83 -27.58 27.43
C ARG A 888 34.64 -26.65 27.61
N LEU A 889 34.78 -25.36 27.29
CA LEU A 889 33.70 -24.39 27.42
C LEU A 889 32.51 -24.78 26.52
N PHE A 890 32.76 -24.91 25.21
CA PHE A 890 31.70 -25.10 24.24
C PHE A 890 31.10 -26.51 24.26
N PHE A 891 31.91 -27.56 24.39
CA PHE A 891 31.41 -28.93 24.26
C PHE A 891 30.87 -29.50 25.58
N ALA A 892 31.37 -29.08 26.74
CA ALA A 892 30.91 -29.61 28.03
C ALA A 892 29.86 -28.72 28.73
N ARG A 893 30.02 -27.39 28.70
CA ARG A 893 29.09 -26.47 29.38
C ARG A 893 28.02 -25.93 28.45
N VAL A 894 28.42 -25.29 27.35
CA VAL A 894 27.50 -24.54 26.48
C VAL A 894 26.59 -25.47 25.67
N ALA A 895 27.12 -26.56 25.12
CA ALA A 895 26.32 -27.57 24.43
C ALA A 895 25.26 -28.20 25.37
N SER A 896 25.62 -28.44 26.64
CA SER A 896 24.67 -28.94 27.65
C SER A 896 23.60 -27.91 28.01
N TRP A 897 23.93 -26.62 28.02
CA TRP A 897 22.96 -25.54 28.27
C TRP A 897 21.97 -25.38 27.10
N LEU A 898 22.43 -25.52 25.86
CA LEU A 898 21.60 -25.45 24.65
C LEU A 898 20.85 -26.75 24.31
N TRP A 899 21.01 -27.80 25.12
CA TRP A 899 20.52 -29.15 24.85
C TRP A 899 20.92 -29.67 23.44
N VAL A 900 22.12 -29.31 22.99
CA VAL A 900 22.68 -29.78 21.71
C VAL A 900 23.55 -31.00 21.97
N GLN A 901 23.15 -32.14 21.42
CA GLN A 901 23.94 -33.37 21.51
C GLN A 901 25.10 -33.38 20.51
N PRO A 902 26.31 -33.82 20.90
CA PRO A 902 27.42 -34.01 19.97
C PRO A 902 27.09 -35.10 18.94
N PRO A 903 27.53 -34.97 17.67
CA PRO A 903 27.30 -35.98 16.66
C PRO A 903 27.84 -37.35 17.09
N ALA A 904 27.07 -38.42 16.94
CA ALA A 904 27.51 -39.78 17.27
C ALA A 904 28.88 -40.18 16.66
N PRO A 905 29.23 -39.79 15.40
CA PRO A 905 30.56 -40.04 14.84
C PRO A 905 31.72 -39.34 15.56
N LEU A 906 31.44 -38.21 16.22
CA LEU A 906 32.42 -37.47 16.99
C LEU A 906 32.63 -38.10 18.37
N VAL A 907 31.55 -38.56 19.01
CA VAL A 907 31.58 -39.27 20.29
C VAL A 907 32.36 -40.58 20.18
N THR A 908 32.15 -41.35 19.11
CA THR A 908 32.91 -42.58 18.86
C THR A 908 34.40 -42.29 18.64
N LEU A 909 34.75 -41.20 17.94
CA LEU A 909 36.13 -40.77 17.78
C LEU A 909 36.77 -40.33 19.11
N TRP A 910 36.05 -39.62 19.98
CA TRP A 910 36.52 -39.27 21.33
C TRP A 910 36.79 -40.50 22.19
N LEU A 911 35.93 -41.51 22.13
CA LEU A 911 36.10 -42.79 22.83
C LEU A 911 37.29 -43.60 22.27
N GLU A 912 37.44 -43.70 20.94
CA GLU A 912 38.53 -44.45 20.31
C GLU A 912 39.92 -43.83 20.55
N THR A 913 39.99 -42.49 20.62
CA THR A 913 41.23 -41.73 20.85
C THR A 913 41.50 -41.40 22.33
N ASN A 914 40.52 -41.65 23.22
CA ASN A 914 40.53 -41.28 24.64
C ASN A 914 40.74 -39.77 24.84
N THR A 915 40.00 -38.96 24.07
CA THR A 915 40.08 -37.50 24.09
C THR A 915 38.72 -36.84 24.37
N ASP A 916 37.93 -37.39 25.28
CA ASP A 916 36.65 -36.79 25.68
C ASP A 916 36.85 -35.38 26.30
N PRO A 917 36.06 -34.36 25.94
CA PRO A 917 36.10 -33.04 26.57
C PRO A 917 35.66 -33.01 28.05
N ASP A 918 34.88 -33.99 28.53
CA ASP A 918 34.51 -34.12 29.95
C ASP A 918 35.60 -34.89 30.73
N PRO A 919 36.29 -34.25 31.70
CA PRO A 919 37.35 -34.89 32.47
C PRO A 919 36.89 -36.11 33.28
N LYS A 920 35.58 -36.27 33.53
CA LYS A 920 35.03 -37.44 34.24
C LYS A 920 34.92 -38.70 33.37
N LYS A 921 35.02 -38.58 32.04
CA LYS A 921 34.82 -39.68 31.08
C LYS A 921 36.10 -40.19 30.41
N SER A 922 37.24 -39.51 30.57
CA SER A 922 38.52 -39.99 30.04
C SER A 922 39.16 -41.03 30.98
N THR A 923 39.44 -42.23 30.49
CA THR A 923 39.95 -43.36 31.31
C THR A 923 41.44 -43.66 31.10
N GLY A 924 42.24 -42.67 30.67
CA GLY A 924 43.70 -42.83 30.49
C GLY A 924 44.37 -41.69 29.71
N PRO A 925 45.69 -41.77 29.39
CA PRO A 925 46.38 -40.75 28.61
C PRO A 925 45.89 -40.69 27.15
N PRO A 926 45.84 -39.50 26.53
CA PRO A 926 45.38 -39.33 25.15
C PRO A 926 46.33 -40.00 24.16
N LYS A 927 45.78 -40.72 23.17
CA LYS A 927 46.57 -41.30 22.07
C LYS A 927 46.98 -40.19 21.09
N GLY A 928 48.01 -39.42 21.43
CA GLY A 928 48.61 -38.42 20.55
C GLY A 928 49.48 -39.04 19.45
N PRO A 929 49.87 -38.27 18.42
CA PRO A 929 50.92 -38.71 17.51
C PRO A 929 52.19 -38.95 18.34
N LEU A 930 52.82 -40.12 18.15
CA LEU A 930 54.14 -40.44 18.71
C LEU A 930 55.14 -39.37 18.24
N LYS A 931 55.40 -38.38 19.09
CA LYS A 931 56.54 -37.48 18.93
C LYS A 931 57.81 -38.28 19.19
N GLY A 932 58.55 -38.58 18.13
CA GLY A 932 59.96 -38.94 18.20
C GLY A 932 60.33 -40.31 17.64
N GLN A 933 60.51 -40.40 16.32
CA GLN A 933 61.66 -41.12 15.77
C GLN A 933 62.34 -40.20 14.77
N LYS A 934 63.61 -39.85 15.05
CA LYS A 934 64.49 -39.17 14.11
C LYS A 934 64.53 -39.99 12.82
N LEU A 935 63.99 -39.45 11.73
CA LEU A 935 64.24 -39.97 10.39
C LEU A 935 65.73 -39.71 10.10
N ILE A 936 66.52 -40.78 10.05
CA ILE A 936 67.92 -40.74 9.60
C ILE A 936 67.87 -40.33 8.11
N LYS A 937 68.55 -39.23 7.77
CA LYS A 937 68.86 -38.84 6.38
C LYS A 937 69.67 -39.97 5.73
N PRO A 938 69.28 -40.54 4.58
CA PRO A 938 70.22 -41.27 3.76
C PRO A 938 71.12 -40.27 3.04
N GLU A 939 72.40 -40.41 3.31
CA GLU A 939 73.51 -39.72 2.67
C GLU A 939 73.65 -40.22 1.21
N LEU A 940 73.90 -39.29 0.30
CA LEU A 940 74.16 -39.55 -1.11
C LEU A 940 75.47 -40.35 -1.25
N VAL A 941 75.40 -41.49 -1.94
CA VAL A 941 76.56 -42.12 -2.58
C VAL A 941 76.19 -42.32 -4.04
N GLU A 942 76.89 -41.61 -4.92
CA GLU A 942 76.89 -41.82 -6.37
C GLU A 942 77.40 -43.22 -6.71
N SER A 943 76.76 -43.88 -7.67
CA SER A 943 77.51 -44.65 -8.67
C SER A 943 76.75 -44.73 -9.98
N ASP A 944 77.52 -44.44 -11.01
CA ASP A 944 77.27 -44.32 -12.43
C ASP A 944 76.96 -45.67 -13.11
N SER A 945 76.44 -45.55 -14.33
CA SER A 945 76.47 -46.50 -15.46
C SER A 945 75.39 -47.59 -15.57
N GLY A 946 74.79 -47.69 -16.77
CA GLY A 946 74.30 -48.98 -17.30
C GLY A 946 72.86 -49.09 -17.84
N GLN A 947 72.44 -48.13 -18.68
CA GLN A 947 71.43 -48.20 -19.79
C GLN A 947 71.10 -49.59 -20.45
N PRO A 948 70.06 -49.74 -21.33
CA PRO A 948 68.60 -49.67 -21.14
C PRO A 948 67.81 -50.69 -22.07
N LEU A 949 66.53 -50.40 -22.38
CA LEU A 949 65.65 -50.92 -23.47
C LEU A 949 64.88 -52.25 -23.21
N VAL A 950 63.58 -52.40 -23.55
CA VAL A 950 62.83 -52.10 -24.81
C VAL A 950 61.33 -51.78 -24.50
N THR A 951 60.74 -50.62 -24.87
CA THR A 951 59.97 -50.23 -26.10
C THR A 951 58.49 -50.72 -26.08
N VAL A 952 57.42 -49.97 -26.42
CA VAL A 952 57.02 -49.25 -27.67
C VAL A 952 55.85 -48.28 -27.36
N ALA A 953 55.96 -46.94 -27.50
CA ALA A 953 55.76 -46.01 -28.65
C ALA A 953 54.27 -45.66 -29.00
N SER A 954 53.88 -44.38 -29.05
CA SER A 954 53.90 -43.46 -30.23
C SER A 954 54.00 -41.96 -29.82
N ARG A 955 54.96 -41.12 -30.29
CA ARG A 955 55.06 -40.26 -31.53
C ARG A 955 53.85 -39.32 -31.78
N MET A 956 53.96 -38.01 -32.07
CA MET A 956 54.85 -37.23 -32.98
C MET A 956 55.05 -35.77 -32.45
N SER A 957 56.25 -35.19 -32.40
CA SER A 957 57.06 -34.47 -33.43
C SER A 957 56.76 -32.96 -33.59
N ASN A 958 57.74 -32.12 -33.23
CA ASN A 958 57.86 -30.72 -33.65
C ASN A 958 58.67 -30.62 -34.96
N ARG A 959 58.29 -29.70 -35.84
CA ARG A 959 59.22 -28.98 -36.74
C ARG A 959 58.62 -27.63 -37.12
N ALA A 960 59.28 -26.56 -36.67
CA ALA A 960 59.31 -25.27 -37.34
C ALA A 960 60.70 -24.67 -37.05
N THR A 961 61.40 -24.31 -38.12
CA THR A 961 62.68 -23.59 -38.14
C THR A 961 62.49 -22.34 -38.99
N GLU A 962 63.45 -21.42 -38.83
CA GLU A 962 63.62 -20.10 -39.47
C GLU A 962 62.93 -18.93 -38.76
N GLU A 963 63.49 -17.72 -38.67
CA GLU A 963 64.85 -17.16 -38.61
C GLU A 963 64.64 -15.64 -38.40
N GLY A 964 65.55 -14.95 -37.71
CA GLY A 964 65.83 -13.52 -37.96
C GLY A 964 65.07 -12.45 -37.14
N GLY A 965 65.80 -11.64 -36.37
CA GLY A 965 65.40 -10.25 -36.05
C GLY A 965 65.74 -9.75 -34.65
N GLU A 966 66.89 -9.11 -34.50
CA GLU A 966 67.43 -8.45 -33.31
C GLU A 966 66.66 -7.20 -32.80
N LYS A 967 66.79 -6.99 -31.49
CA LYS A 967 67.02 -5.75 -30.70
C LYS A 967 65.86 -4.84 -30.24
N SER A 968 65.90 -4.65 -28.91
CA SER A 968 65.68 -3.45 -28.06
C SER A 968 64.43 -2.59 -28.29
N ASP A 969 63.69 -2.13 -27.29
CA ASP A 969 64.10 -1.79 -25.92
C ASP A 969 62.84 -1.55 -25.06
N ASN A 970 63.03 -1.63 -23.74
CA ASN A 970 62.28 -0.95 -22.68
C ASN A 970 60.86 -1.42 -22.31
N GLY A 971 60.76 -1.79 -21.02
CA GLY A 971 60.02 -0.94 -20.08
C GLY A 971 58.65 -1.44 -19.64
N ALA A 972 58.59 -1.86 -18.38
CA ALA A 972 57.40 -2.18 -17.61
C ALA A 972 56.28 -1.13 -17.71
N MET A 973 55.01 -1.56 -17.66
CA MET A 973 54.15 -1.47 -16.47
C MET A 973 52.69 -1.82 -16.78
N LYS A 974 52.01 -2.33 -15.74
CA LYS A 974 50.57 -2.24 -15.46
C LYS A 974 49.61 -2.97 -16.42
N GLY A 975 49.02 -4.03 -15.87
CA GLY A 975 47.73 -3.84 -15.22
C GLY A 975 46.52 -4.52 -15.84
N LYS A 976 45.67 -4.96 -14.91
CA LYS A 976 44.21 -4.98 -14.99
C LYS A 976 43.55 -6.08 -15.84
N TRP A 977 43.03 -7.03 -15.10
CA TRP A 977 41.89 -7.88 -15.42
C TRP A 977 40.69 -7.08 -15.93
N LEU A 978 40.02 -7.59 -16.97
CA LEU A 978 38.57 -7.71 -17.04
C LEU A 978 38.10 -8.55 -18.25
N MET A 979 37.08 -9.36 -17.97
CA MET A 979 35.94 -9.75 -18.82
C MET A 979 36.03 -10.87 -19.87
N LEU A 980 35.30 -11.94 -19.53
CA LEU A 980 34.09 -12.48 -20.20
C LEU A 980 34.18 -13.22 -21.55
N SER A 981 33.47 -14.35 -21.51
CA SER A 981 32.39 -14.77 -22.42
C SER A 981 32.70 -15.70 -23.59
N SER A 982 32.04 -16.87 -23.56
CA SER A 982 31.09 -17.43 -24.56
C SER A 982 31.09 -18.96 -24.39
N SER A 983 30.01 -19.58 -23.87
CA SER A 983 28.76 -20.04 -24.52
C SER A 983 28.88 -21.34 -25.32
N ASP A 984 27.88 -22.19 -25.05
CA ASP A 984 27.28 -23.26 -25.86
C ASP A 984 27.54 -24.76 -25.58
N ALA A 985 26.37 -25.41 -25.52
CA ALA A 985 25.96 -26.77 -25.19
C ALA A 985 26.51 -27.89 -26.09
N LEU A 986 26.54 -29.14 -25.59
CA LEU A 986 25.72 -30.26 -26.11
C LEU A 986 25.88 -31.60 -25.33
N SER A 987 24.75 -32.10 -24.82
CA SER A 987 24.25 -33.51 -24.77
C SER A 987 25.04 -34.73 -24.21
N ARG A 988 24.23 -35.55 -23.50
CA ARG A 988 24.15 -37.04 -23.45
C ARG A 988 25.01 -37.85 -22.45
N THR A 989 24.29 -38.37 -21.44
CA THR A 989 24.30 -39.72 -20.81
C THR A 989 25.59 -40.53 -20.70
N PRO A 990 25.82 -41.22 -19.55
CA PRO A 990 26.55 -42.48 -19.55
C PRO A 990 25.67 -43.67 -19.14
N GLU A 991 25.63 -44.65 -20.04
CA GLU A 991 25.37 -46.05 -19.77
C GLU A 991 26.51 -46.69 -18.96
N ALA A 992 26.19 -47.84 -18.39
CA ALA A 992 27.03 -48.69 -17.55
C ALA A 992 28.36 -49.10 -18.19
N THR A 993 29.39 -49.26 -17.35
CA THR A 993 30.49 -50.18 -17.63
C THR A 993 30.99 -50.83 -16.33
N THR A 994 31.15 -52.15 -16.41
CA THR A 994 31.59 -53.13 -15.42
C THR A 994 33.05 -52.95 -14.96
N PRO A 995 33.47 -53.59 -13.84
CA PRO A 995 34.73 -53.27 -13.17
C PRO A 995 35.94 -53.94 -13.84
N ALA A 996 37.05 -53.20 -13.92
CA ALA A 996 38.34 -53.74 -14.30
C ALA A 996 38.90 -54.65 -13.19
N ARG A 997 39.27 -55.85 -13.61
CA ARG A 997 39.92 -56.94 -12.88
C ARG A 997 41.40 -56.58 -12.67
N LEU A 998 41.92 -56.68 -11.44
CA LEU A 998 43.37 -56.71 -11.19
C LEU A 998 43.75 -58.10 -10.72
N SER A 999 44.46 -58.86 -11.56
CA SER A 999 45.02 -60.18 -11.25
C SER A 999 46.55 -60.17 -11.32
N SER A 1000 47.12 -61.08 -10.53
CA SER A 1000 48.44 -61.71 -10.59
C SER A 1000 49.68 -60.88 -10.20
N LEU A 1001 50.22 -61.20 -9.02
CA LEU A 1001 51.66 -61.29 -8.78
C LEU A 1001 51.91 -62.65 -8.09
N THR A 1002 52.75 -63.48 -8.71
CA THR A 1002 53.23 -64.78 -8.20
C THR A 1002 54.34 -64.60 -7.15
N PRO A 1003 54.53 -65.55 -6.21
CA PRO A 1003 55.53 -65.43 -5.14
C PRO A 1003 56.87 -66.09 -5.51
N SER A 1004 57.96 -65.54 -4.99
CA SER A 1004 59.31 -66.15 -4.89
C SER A 1004 59.76 -66.06 -3.41
N PRO A 1005 60.65 -66.95 -2.91
CA PRO A 1005 60.64 -67.38 -1.51
C PRO A 1005 61.31 -66.39 -0.54
N ALA A 1006 60.95 -66.57 0.74
CA ALA A 1006 61.18 -65.70 1.89
C ALA A 1006 62.65 -65.32 2.17
N PRO A 1007 62.84 -64.28 2.99
CA PRO A 1007 63.36 -64.57 4.33
C PRO A 1007 62.43 -64.09 5.44
N ASP A 1008 62.42 -64.89 6.51
CA ASP A 1008 61.83 -64.58 7.82
C ASP A 1008 62.30 -63.21 8.31
N ASP A 1009 61.36 -62.32 8.63
CA ASP A 1009 61.58 -61.27 9.63
C ASP A 1009 60.24 -60.72 10.14
N GLY A 1010 59.83 -61.19 11.33
CA GLY A 1010 58.66 -60.68 12.07
C GLY A 1010 58.75 -59.20 12.47
N ASN A 1011 59.85 -58.51 12.16
CA ASN A 1011 60.03 -57.08 12.40
C ASN A 1011 59.46 -56.22 11.27
N THR A 1012 59.55 -56.62 10.00
CA THR A 1012 59.02 -55.85 8.86
C THR A 1012 57.49 -55.75 8.91
N PHE A 1013 56.81 -56.81 9.34
CA PHE A 1013 55.37 -56.81 9.59
C PHE A 1013 54.97 -55.92 10.78
N LYS A 1014 55.81 -55.83 11.83
CA LYS A 1014 55.60 -54.89 12.95
C LYS A 1014 55.75 -53.44 12.51
N TYR A 1015 56.72 -53.12 11.64
CA TYR A 1015 56.88 -51.77 11.10
C TYR A 1015 55.74 -51.38 10.14
N VAL A 1016 55.32 -52.28 9.25
CA VAL A 1016 54.20 -52.04 8.33
C VAL A 1016 52.86 -51.95 9.08
N SER A 1017 52.63 -52.78 10.10
CA SER A 1017 51.42 -52.69 10.94
C SER A 1017 51.43 -51.48 11.88
N ALA A 1018 52.59 -51.09 12.41
CA ALA A 1018 52.74 -49.85 13.18
C ALA A 1018 52.59 -48.60 12.30
N ALA A 1019 53.12 -48.60 11.08
CA ALA A 1019 52.95 -47.51 10.11
C ALA A 1019 51.52 -47.41 9.60
N ALA A 1020 50.86 -48.53 9.31
CA ALA A 1020 49.44 -48.57 8.96
C ALA A 1020 48.55 -48.12 10.13
N GLY A 1021 48.90 -48.52 11.37
CA GLY A 1021 48.24 -48.06 12.59
C GLY A 1021 48.43 -46.56 12.84
N ALA A 1022 49.63 -46.03 12.62
CA ALA A 1022 49.94 -44.60 12.74
C ALA A 1022 49.21 -43.77 11.67
N ALA A 1023 49.20 -44.22 10.41
CA ALA A 1023 48.47 -43.56 9.32
C ALA A 1023 46.95 -43.58 9.54
N LEU A 1024 46.40 -44.68 10.03
CA LEU A 1024 44.99 -44.78 10.42
C LEU A 1024 44.65 -43.85 11.58
N THR A 1025 45.54 -43.73 12.57
CA THR A 1025 45.36 -42.83 13.73
C THR A 1025 45.42 -41.37 13.29
N GLU A 1026 46.32 -41.01 12.38
CA GLU A 1026 46.41 -39.66 11.79
C GLU A 1026 45.16 -39.31 10.98
N GLN A 1027 44.63 -40.24 10.18
CA GLN A 1027 43.36 -40.05 9.46
C GLN A 1027 42.17 -39.87 10.42
N LYS A 1028 42.11 -40.63 11.52
CA LYS A 1028 41.09 -40.48 12.56
C LYS A 1028 41.19 -39.12 13.26
N LEU A 1029 42.41 -38.67 13.58
CA LEU A 1029 42.66 -37.38 14.22
C LEU A 1029 42.27 -36.19 13.31
N LYS A 1030 42.62 -36.25 12.02
CA LYS A 1030 42.22 -35.25 11.01
C LYS A 1030 40.70 -35.16 10.88
N ARG A 1031 40.02 -36.31 10.87
CA ARG A 1031 38.55 -36.40 10.84
C ARG A 1031 37.91 -35.88 12.13
N GLN A 1032 38.50 -36.18 13.28
CA GLN A 1032 38.06 -35.66 14.57
C GLN A 1032 38.15 -34.14 14.59
N TYR A 1033 39.30 -33.55 14.24
CA TYR A 1033 39.47 -32.10 14.23
C TYR A 1033 38.50 -31.40 13.29
N ALA A 1034 38.26 -31.96 12.10
CA ALA A 1034 37.25 -31.42 11.18
C ALA A 1034 35.84 -31.41 11.79
N LEU A 1035 35.44 -32.50 12.46
CA LEU A 1035 34.13 -32.61 13.13
C LEU A 1035 34.02 -31.75 14.39
N GLU A 1036 35.11 -31.53 15.14
CA GLU A 1036 35.14 -30.62 16.29
C GLU A 1036 34.91 -29.16 15.85
N TRP A 1037 35.54 -28.70 14.77
CA TRP A 1037 35.28 -27.36 14.22
C TRP A 1037 33.86 -27.22 13.66
N GLU A 1038 33.32 -28.28 13.05
CA GLU A 1038 31.93 -28.29 12.57
C GLU A 1038 30.93 -28.20 13.72
N PHE A 1039 31.16 -28.96 14.79
CA PHE A 1039 30.33 -28.94 15.99
C PHE A 1039 30.44 -27.63 16.76
N LEU A 1040 31.64 -27.04 16.86
CA LEU A 1040 31.81 -25.72 17.45
C LEU A 1040 30.99 -24.66 16.71
N ALA A 1041 31.01 -24.71 15.37
CA ALA A 1041 30.27 -23.78 14.56
C ALA A 1041 28.74 -23.95 14.69
N THR A 1042 28.23 -25.18 14.85
CA THR A 1042 26.79 -25.40 15.09
C THR A 1042 26.35 -24.95 16.48
N VAL A 1043 27.19 -25.11 17.50
CA VAL A 1043 26.93 -24.60 18.85
C VAL A 1043 26.89 -23.06 18.83
N LEU A 1044 27.83 -22.40 18.15
CA LEU A 1044 27.82 -20.94 17.96
C LEU A 1044 26.57 -20.45 17.22
N ASP A 1045 26.16 -21.14 16.15
CA ASP A 1045 24.94 -20.82 15.39
C ASP A 1045 23.68 -20.86 16.27
N ARG A 1046 23.59 -21.82 17.22
CA ARG A 1046 22.46 -21.95 18.15
C ARG A 1046 22.44 -20.90 19.26
N ILE A 1047 23.60 -20.50 19.77
CA ILE A 1047 23.69 -19.38 20.73
C ILE A 1047 23.18 -18.10 20.07
N MET A 1048 23.61 -17.86 18.84
CA MET A 1048 23.21 -16.68 18.08
C MET A 1048 21.70 -16.69 17.81
N LEU A 1049 21.10 -17.84 17.44
CA LEU A 1049 19.64 -17.96 17.31
C LEU A 1049 18.91 -17.46 18.57
N VAL A 1050 19.27 -17.96 19.75
CA VAL A 1050 18.58 -17.61 21.01
C VAL A 1050 18.72 -16.12 21.30
N PHE A 1051 19.93 -15.58 21.12
CA PHE A 1051 20.19 -14.16 21.28
C PHE A 1051 19.37 -13.30 20.30
N PHE A 1052 19.41 -13.62 19.00
CA PHE A 1052 18.73 -12.85 17.97
C PHE A 1052 17.21 -12.95 18.05
N CYS A 1053 16.65 -14.12 18.34
CA CYS A 1053 15.21 -14.26 18.62
C CYS A 1053 14.79 -13.41 19.83
N GLY A 1054 15.61 -13.39 20.89
CA GLY A 1054 15.39 -12.54 22.05
C GLY A 1054 15.40 -11.05 21.70
N VAL A 1055 16.38 -10.60 20.92
CA VAL A 1055 16.49 -9.20 20.49
C VAL A 1055 15.33 -8.79 19.57
N VAL A 1056 14.98 -9.60 18.57
CA VAL A 1056 13.85 -9.32 17.67
C VAL A 1056 12.52 -9.29 18.44
N GLY A 1057 12.32 -10.24 19.35
CA GLY A 1057 11.17 -10.24 20.25
C GLY A 1057 11.11 -8.99 21.14
N ALA A 1058 12.25 -8.57 21.71
CA ALA A 1058 12.32 -7.37 22.53
C ALA A 1058 12.04 -6.09 21.72
N VAL A 1059 12.58 -5.97 20.50
CA VAL A 1059 12.36 -4.80 19.62
C VAL A 1059 10.89 -4.71 19.19
N THR A 1060 10.30 -5.83 18.76
CA THR A 1060 8.89 -5.88 18.33
C THR A 1060 7.92 -5.58 19.47
N ILE A 1061 8.09 -6.22 20.63
CA ILE A 1061 7.26 -5.94 21.82
C ILE A 1061 7.48 -4.51 22.31
N GLY A 1062 8.74 -4.04 22.31
CA GLY A 1062 9.09 -2.68 22.70
C GLY A 1062 8.36 -1.63 21.88
N MET A 1063 8.28 -1.81 20.55
CA MET A 1063 7.55 -0.90 19.67
C MET A 1063 6.04 -0.85 20.00
N ILE A 1064 5.41 -2.01 20.19
CA ILE A 1064 3.97 -2.08 20.54
C ILE A 1064 3.70 -1.40 21.89
N VAL A 1065 4.56 -1.63 22.89
CA VAL A 1065 4.42 -1.04 24.21
C VAL A 1065 4.60 0.48 24.17
N ILE A 1066 5.63 0.98 23.47
CA ILE A 1066 5.85 2.43 23.30
C ILE A 1066 4.68 3.08 22.56
N GLY A 1067 4.18 2.47 21.50
CA GLY A 1067 3.01 2.97 20.75
C GLY A 1067 1.76 3.08 21.62
N ASN A 1068 1.46 2.03 22.42
CA ASN A 1068 0.32 2.04 23.33
C ASN A 1068 0.47 3.05 24.47
N MET A 1069 1.69 3.22 25.01
CA MET A 1069 1.96 4.24 26.04
C MET A 1069 1.80 5.66 25.48
N ALA A 1070 2.28 5.92 24.27
CA ALA A 1070 2.11 7.20 23.60
C ALA A 1070 0.61 7.52 23.41
N LYS A 1071 -0.17 6.58 22.88
CA LYS A 1071 -1.62 6.74 22.73
C LYS A 1071 -2.30 7.11 24.05
N ARG A 1072 -1.98 6.39 25.13
CA ARG A 1072 -2.57 6.65 26.46
C ARG A 1072 -2.15 8.01 27.03
N SER A 1073 -0.94 8.47 26.74
CA SER A 1073 -0.47 9.79 27.19
C SER A 1073 -1.28 10.93 26.57
N TYR A 1074 -1.67 10.79 25.30
CA TYR A 1074 -2.54 11.74 24.62
C TYR A 1074 -3.97 11.70 25.18
N GLU A 1075 -4.53 10.51 25.39
CA GLU A 1075 -5.86 10.37 26.00
C GLU A 1075 -5.95 11.00 27.40
N LEU A 1076 -4.89 10.89 28.20
CA LEU A 1076 -4.80 11.54 29.51
C LEU A 1076 -4.67 13.08 29.40
N ALA A 1077 -3.90 13.58 28.45
CA ALA A 1077 -3.75 15.01 28.21
C ALA A 1077 -5.09 15.63 27.78
N ASP A 1078 -5.81 14.97 26.86
CA ASP A 1078 -7.09 15.45 26.37
C ASP A 1078 -8.17 15.41 27.48
N ALA A 1079 -8.18 14.37 28.33
CA ALA A 1079 -9.09 14.28 29.46
C ALA A 1079 -8.83 15.35 30.54
N ALA A 1080 -7.56 15.74 30.74
CA ALA A 1080 -7.22 16.85 31.62
C ALA A 1080 -7.68 18.21 31.06
N GLU A 1081 -7.72 18.35 29.74
CA GLU A 1081 -8.16 19.59 29.06
C GLU A 1081 -9.69 19.69 28.90
N SER A 1082 -10.42 18.56 28.88
CA SER A 1082 -11.88 18.54 28.85
C SER A 1082 -12.53 18.78 30.23
N GLY A 1083 -11.75 18.72 31.32
CA GLY A 1083 -12.26 18.89 32.68
C GLY A 1083 -13.05 17.68 33.22
N ASP A 1084 -12.92 16.52 32.58
CA ASP A 1084 -13.61 15.26 32.97
C ASP A 1084 -12.88 14.48 34.09
N LEU A 1085 -11.92 15.11 34.78
CA LEU A 1085 -11.03 14.49 35.78
C LEU A 1085 -11.22 15.07 37.19
#